data_AF-G0S6F2-F1
#
_entry.id   AF-G0S6F2-F1
#
_cell.length_a   1.000
_cell.length_b   1.000
_cell.length_c   1.000
_cell.angle_alpha   90.00
_cell.angle_beta   90.00
_cell.angle_gamma   90.00
#
_symmetry.space_group_name_H-M   'P 1'
#
loop_
_entity.id
_entity.type
_entity.pdbx_description
1 polymer ?
#
loop_
_entity_poly.entity_id
_entity_poly.type
_entity_poly.pdbx_seq_one_letter_code
_entity_poly.pdbx_strand_id
1 'polypeptide(L)'
;MNSRSQTTSISTLALPARRTSSVSSRLSSALSAASTAERGETQHGARIAAQHQIEEEIAKIKRYEDFTTIDWVQDAVREQLRRKARRRRQAGPYGALSFDWRQRILEAYDAAQGWIVVTIIGAAIGLNAALLSIITEWLADIKLGYCTTAFYLNEDFCCWGEENGCADWHRWTGFEPFNYIMYILFAILFAWTAATLVKSYAPYAAGSGISEIKCIIAGFVMKGFLGFWTLIIKSITLPLAIGSGLSVGKEGPSVHYAVCTGNVISKMFKKYRGNASKTREVLSASAAAGVAVAFGSPIGGVLFSLEEMSSYFPLKTMWRSYFCALVATAVLAAMNPFRTGQLVMFQVKYDRSWHFFEVFFYIILGVFGGLYGAFVMKWNLRAQAFRKRYLANYAILEATLLAAATAIVCYPNAFLRIDMTESMKILFLECEGAEDYHGLCEPDKRFWNVVSLILATVIRIFFVIISYGCKVPAGIFVPSMAIGASFGRTVGIIVQAIQEANPQSIFFSSCQPDVPCITPGTYAFLGAAAALSGIMHITVSVVVIMFELTGALTYILPTMIVVGVTKAVSELFGKGGIADRMIWFSGFPYLDHKEEHNFGVPVSQAMIADVVSIPSTGMTLKGIEQLLANDSYQGFPIIEDENSKILLGYIGRTELRYAIDRARRDHNLSPLAQCIFAPSRKTNTAITLVTPTTPMTPHPSTSTSSAPLDYASSATATINFTPYVDATPLTVHPRLPLETVMELFRKIGPRVILIELCGRLCGLVTVKDCLKFQIRFEEAASAEHNHHHHHGHPGDEDSAAQERVWEMIMAAAGWLSDRVGSLTGGRIRLGESWEGDRRVWADRSRHRGGGSGEILDGTEDVGDEGALELFPRKAKMAVEIINTSAQVPCGRPTCKCRVAADNNRFEALVQALKDALGPCSGLTSEDVDVEHLKQLMRDYVSDPVEWQKYAFGDASRGYTRNLVDEGNGKSNLLVLVWTPGKGSPIHDHGNAHCLMKILKGNLTETRYEFPDVETEKPMRVISERVHKENEVAYMADELGVHRVWNAGPDFAVSLHLYTPPNVAKGGCHIFNPDTGKRFHVKNCGYYSAYGVKLSEMGELGKVEKPE
;
A
#
# COMPACT_ATOMS: atom_id res chain seq x y z
N MET A 1 -40.18 50.10 11.88
CA MET A 1 -41.00 50.53 10.72
C MET A 1 -40.28 50.04 9.48
N ASN A 2 -40.67 48.89 8.97
CA ASN A 2 -41.66 48.69 7.90
C ASN A 2 -41.13 49.04 6.50
N SER A 3 -41.23 48.01 5.66
CA SER A 3 -41.61 48.03 4.25
C SER A 3 -40.73 48.78 3.25
N ARG A 4 -40.17 48.02 2.30
CA ARG A 4 -39.94 48.52 0.95
C ARG A 4 -40.78 47.70 -0.04
N SER A 5 -41.67 48.42 -0.70
CA SER A 5 -42.42 48.03 -1.89
C SER A 5 -42.00 48.93 -3.07
N GLN A 6 -42.32 48.46 -4.28
CA GLN A 6 -42.29 49.09 -5.63
C GLN A 6 -41.10 48.65 -6.51
N THR A 7 -41.29 47.71 -7.45
CA THR A 7 -41.87 47.80 -8.84
C THR A 7 -40.95 48.59 -9.78
N THR A 8 -40.52 48.12 -10.96
CA THR A 8 -41.28 47.65 -12.15
C THR A 8 -40.38 46.97 -13.22
N SER A 9 -40.96 45.98 -13.94
CA SER A 9 -40.82 45.53 -15.37
C SER A 9 -39.44 45.49 -16.07
N ILE A 10 -39.11 44.44 -16.83
CA ILE A 10 -39.49 44.24 -18.26
C ILE A 10 -39.34 42.74 -18.70
N SER A 11 -40.13 42.41 -19.71
CA SER A 11 -40.54 41.18 -20.42
C SER A 11 -39.55 40.06 -20.83
N THR A 12 -39.99 38.83 -20.52
CA THR A 12 -40.10 37.56 -21.29
C THR A 12 -39.41 37.36 -22.66
N LEU A 13 -38.67 36.24 -22.77
CA LEU A 13 -38.67 35.34 -23.92
C LEU A 13 -38.23 33.91 -23.50
N ALA A 14 -39.02 32.91 -23.89
CA ALA A 14 -38.93 31.51 -23.46
C ALA A 14 -38.00 30.66 -24.33
N LEU A 15 -37.34 29.65 -23.74
CA LEU A 15 -36.62 28.55 -24.39
C LEU A 15 -36.80 27.22 -23.61
N PRO A 16 -36.65 26.04 -24.25
CA PRO A 16 -37.52 24.89 -24.04
C PRO A 16 -37.06 23.87 -22.98
N ALA A 17 -38.03 23.10 -22.50
CA ALA A 17 -37.90 22.02 -21.53
C ALA A 17 -36.96 20.89 -22.03
N ARG A 18 -35.97 20.56 -21.20
CA ARG A 18 -35.03 19.46 -21.38
C ARG A 18 -35.68 18.16 -20.89
N ARG A 19 -36.02 17.26 -21.82
CA ARG A 19 -36.46 15.88 -21.53
C ARG A 19 -35.35 15.11 -20.81
N THR A 20 -35.63 14.58 -19.64
CA THR A 20 -34.84 13.57 -18.94
C THR A 20 -35.42 12.18 -19.25
N SER A 21 -34.65 11.34 -19.92
CA SER A 21 -34.84 9.88 -20.03
C SER A 21 -33.45 9.28 -19.82
N SER A 22 -33.19 8.17 -19.14
CA SER A 22 -33.99 6.95 -18.95
C SER A 22 -33.37 6.07 -17.84
N VAL A 23 -33.42 6.49 -16.57
CA VAL A 23 -32.98 5.66 -15.42
C VAL A 23 -34.18 5.08 -14.65
N SER A 24 -35.38 5.63 -14.79
CA SER A 24 -36.56 5.14 -14.04
C SER A 24 -37.19 3.85 -14.59
N SER A 25 -36.85 3.40 -15.81
CA SER A 25 -37.54 2.29 -16.47
C SER A 25 -37.01 0.88 -16.15
N ARG A 26 -35.88 0.75 -15.43
CA ARG A 26 -35.33 -0.56 -15.02
C ARG A 26 -35.65 -0.97 -13.57
N LEU A 27 -36.31 -0.10 -12.80
CA LEU A 27 -36.68 -0.35 -11.40
C LEU A 27 -38.17 -0.70 -11.22
N SER A 28 -39.00 -0.56 -12.25
CA SER A 28 -40.42 -0.90 -12.21
C SER A 28 -40.71 -2.41 -12.26
N SER A 29 -39.75 -3.25 -12.69
CA SER A 29 -39.94 -4.70 -12.75
C SER A 29 -39.71 -5.43 -11.43
N ALA A 30 -38.99 -4.84 -10.47
CA ALA A 30 -38.78 -5.43 -9.14
C ALA A 30 -39.90 -5.11 -8.14
N LEU A 31 -40.78 -4.14 -8.45
CA LEU A 31 -41.85 -3.67 -7.57
C LEU A 31 -43.21 -4.35 -7.80
N SER A 32 -43.35 -5.20 -8.83
CA SER A 32 -44.64 -5.86 -9.14
C SER A 32 -44.84 -7.22 -8.45
N ALA A 33 -43.89 -7.68 -7.63
CA ALA A 33 -44.03 -8.96 -6.88
C ALA A 33 -44.45 -8.79 -5.42
N ALA A 34 -44.71 -7.57 -4.97
CA ALA A 34 -45.09 -7.27 -3.58
C ALA A 34 -46.40 -6.49 -3.53
N SER A 35 -47.50 -7.10 -3.97
CA SER A 35 -48.84 -6.53 -3.80
C SER A 35 -49.87 -7.57 -3.36
N THR A 36 -49.93 -7.83 -2.06
CA THR A 36 -51.16 -8.27 -1.38
C THR A 36 -51.19 -7.68 0.03
N ALA A 37 -52.05 -6.67 0.17
CA ALA A 37 -52.74 -6.11 1.34
C ALA A 37 -52.24 -6.43 2.77
N GLU A 38 -51.80 -5.40 3.52
CA GLU A 38 -52.56 -4.72 4.60
C GLU A 38 -51.63 -3.90 5.54
N ARG A 39 -52.18 -2.78 6.07
CA ARG A 39 -51.68 -1.86 7.13
C ARG A 39 -50.65 -0.78 6.74
N GLY A 40 -51.14 0.46 6.73
CA GLY A 40 -50.46 1.69 6.28
C GLY A 40 -49.63 2.47 7.30
N GLU A 41 -49.07 1.83 8.34
CA GLU A 41 -48.22 2.55 9.33
C GLU A 41 -46.73 2.13 9.32
N THR A 42 -46.37 1.00 8.72
CA THR A 42 -44.98 0.51 8.63
C THR A 42 -44.21 1.03 7.40
N GLN A 43 -44.90 1.67 6.45
CA GLN A 43 -44.31 2.07 5.16
C GLN A 43 -43.45 3.34 5.25
N HIS A 44 -43.68 4.22 6.23
CA HIS A 44 -42.94 5.49 6.37
C HIS A 44 -41.56 5.27 7.00
N GLY A 45 -41.46 4.45 8.04
CA GLY A 45 -40.19 4.08 8.67
C GLY A 45 -39.27 3.27 7.75
N ALA A 46 -39.83 2.31 7.01
CA ALA A 46 -39.08 1.53 6.01
C ALA A 46 -38.59 2.41 4.84
N ARG A 47 -39.39 3.40 4.41
CA ARG A 47 -38.96 4.38 3.39
C ARG A 47 -37.85 5.30 3.88
N ILE A 48 -37.90 5.78 5.13
CA ILE A 48 -36.84 6.64 5.69
C ILE A 48 -35.55 5.83 5.88
N ALA A 49 -35.64 4.59 6.37
CA ALA A 49 -34.48 3.71 6.49
C ALA A 49 -33.86 3.36 5.12
N ALA A 50 -34.69 3.05 4.13
CA ALA A 50 -34.24 2.80 2.76
C ALA A 50 -33.65 4.07 2.11
N GLN A 51 -34.25 5.25 2.34
CA GLN A 51 -33.73 6.52 1.85
C GLN A 51 -32.40 6.88 2.50
N HIS A 52 -32.24 6.64 3.80
CA HIS A 52 -30.98 6.85 4.53
C HIS A 52 -29.90 5.86 4.07
N GLN A 53 -30.24 4.59 3.83
CA GLN A 53 -29.33 3.61 3.23
C GLN A 53 -28.90 4.03 1.82
N ILE A 54 -29.83 4.50 0.99
CA ILE A 54 -29.54 5.01 -0.35
C ILE A 54 -28.64 6.26 -0.28
N GLU A 55 -28.89 7.19 0.63
CA GLU A 55 -28.05 8.37 0.84
C GLU A 55 -26.64 8.01 1.34
N GLU A 56 -26.53 7.01 2.21
CA GLU A 56 -25.26 6.50 2.71
C GLU A 56 -24.47 5.76 1.61
N GLU A 57 -25.14 4.95 0.79
CA GLU A 57 -24.55 4.32 -0.39
C GLU A 57 -24.11 5.37 -1.43
N ILE A 58 -24.94 6.38 -1.70
CA ILE A 58 -24.60 7.49 -2.60
C ILE A 58 -23.42 8.29 -2.05
N ALA A 59 -23.34 8.53 -0.74
CA ALA A 59 -22.22 9.19 -0.10
C ALA A 59 -20.93 8.35 -0.14
N LYS A 60 -21.03 7.01 0.01
CA LYS A 60 -19.91 6.08 -0.19
C LYS A 60 -19.43 6.14 -1.65
N ILE A 61 -20.34 6.10 -2.62
CA ILE A 61 -20.02 6.14 -4.07
C ILE A 61 -19.37 7.48 -4.46
N LYS A 62 -19.93 8.61 -4.02
CA LYS A 62 -19.41 9.96 -4.31
C LYS A 62 -18.00 10.17 -3.75
N ARG A 63 -17.70 9.58 -2.58
CA ARG A 63 -16.36 9.64 -1.97
C ARG A 63 -15.29 9.04 -2.88
N TYR A 64 -15.60 7.97 -3.62
CA TYR A 64 -14.66 7.36 -4.55
C TYR A 64 -14.46 8.15 -5.84
N GLU A 65 -15.42 9.00 -6.25
CA GLU A 65 -15.33 9.79 -7.48
C GLU A 65 -14.33 10.96 -7.39
N ASP A 66 -14.11 11.49 -6.18
CA ASP A 66 -13.17 12.60 -5.94
C ASP A 66 -11.68 12.23 -6.14
N PHE A 67 -11.36 10.93 -6.18
CA PHE A 67 -10.01 10.41 -6.39
C PHE A 67 -9.72 10.12 -7.88
N THR A 68 -8.61 10.68 -8.37
CA THR A 68 -8.06 10.34 -9.69
C THR A 68 -6.97 9.28 -9.56
N THR A 69 -7.07 8.20 -10.32
CA THR A 69 -6.09 7.09 -10.36
C THR A 69 -5.00 7.35 -11.39
N ILE A 70 -3.75 7.12 -11.02
CA ILE A 70 -2.59 7.17 -11.94
C ILE A 70 -2.48 5.86 -12.72
N ASP A 71 -2.22 5.94 -14.02
CA ASP A 71 -1.84 4.78 -14.83
C ASP A 71 -0.31 4.65 -14.87
N TRP A 72 0.23 3.70 -14.08
CA TRP A 72 1.66 3.49 -13.97
C TRP A 72 2.26 2.86 -15.25
N VAL A 73 1.47 2.07 -15.99
CA VAL A 73 1.88 1.41 -17.23
C VAL A 73 2.09 2.45 -18.33
N GLN A 74 1.11 3.30 -18.55
CA GLN A 74 1.20 4.34 -19.57
C GLN A 74 2.36 5.31 -19.28
N ASP A 75 2.58 5.67 -18.01
CA ASP A 75 3.71 6.53 -17.64
C ASP A 75 5.07 5.85 -17.88
N ALA A 76 5.18 4.54 -17.61
CA ALA A 76 6.37 3.76 -17.92
C ALA A 76 6.64 3.68 -19.43
N VAL A 77 5.60 3.42 -20.24
CA VAL A 77 5.68 3.38 -21.71
C VAL A 77 6.11 4.75 -22.26
N ARG A 78 5.51 5.85 -21.80
CA ARG A 78 5.90 7.22 -22.18
C ARG A 78 7.37 7.52 -21.85
N GLU A 79 7.86 7.08 -20.70
CA GLU A 79 9.26 7.25 -20.31
C GLU A 79 10.21 6.43 -21.21
N GLN A 80 9.85 5.19 -21.55
CA GLN A 80 10.63 4.37 -22.48
C GLN A 80 10.71 5.02 -23.88
N LEU A 81 9.58 5.53 -24.38
CA LEU A 81 9.53 6.25 -25.66
C LEU A 81 10.40 7.52 -25.64
N ARG A 82 10.35 8.31 -24.55
CA ARG A 82 11.24 9.47 -24.34
C ARG A 82 12.71 9.07 -24.35
N ARG A 83 13.09 7.96 -23.72
CA ARG A 83 14.47 7.43 -23.72
C ARG A 83 14.91 6.98 -25.11
N LYS A 84 14.04 6.28 -25.85
CA LYS A 84 14.32 5.83 -27.22
C LYS A 84 14.49 7.01 -28.17
N ALA A 85 13.67 8.05 -28.06
CA ALA A 85 13.80 9.28 -28.84
C ALA A 85 15.12 10.02 -28.55
N ARG A 86 15.55 10.08 -27.28
CA ARG A 86 16.86 10.65 -26.90
C ARG A 86 18.03 9.84 -27.48
N ARG A 87 18.00 8.51 -27.39
CA ARG A 87 19.03 7.64 -27.99
C ARG A 87 19.09 7.79 -29.51
N ARG A 88 17.94 7.94 -30.17
CA ARG A 88 17.89 8.20 -31.63
C ARG A 88 18.51 9.55 -32.00
N ARG A 89 18.31 10.59 -31.19
CA ARG A 89 18.98 11.90 -31.40
C ARG A 89 20.50 11.80 -31.22
N GLN A 90 20.96 10.98 -30.28
CA GLN A 90 22.40 10.73 -30.06
C GLN A 90 23.04 9.86 -31.15
N ALA A 91 22.27 8.97 -31.79
CA ALA A 91 22.73 8.10 -32.88
C ALA A 91 22.69 8.76 -34.28
N GLY A 92 22.41 10.07 -34.36
CA GLY A 92 22.38 10.79 -35.63
C GLY A 92 23.77 10.96 -36.27
N PRO A 93 23.90 10.98 -37.61
CA PRO A 93 25.19 11.00 -38.31
C PRO A 93 26.09 12.20 -37.99
N TYR A 94 25.50 13.31 -37.52
CA TYR A 94 26.20 14.55 -37.18
C TYR A 94 26.64 14.66 -35.71
N GLY A 95 26.33 13.67 -34.86
CA GLY A 95 26.67 13.68 -33.42
C GLY A 95 28.12 13.32 -33.10
N ALA A 96 28.89 12.82 -34.07
CA ALA A 96 30.26 12.34 -33.84
C ALA A 96 31.36 13.41 -33.99
N LEU A 97 31.04 14.62 -34.50
CA LEU A 97 32.03 15.62 -34.90
C LEU A 97 31.97 16.95 -34.15
N SER A 98 30.99 17.17 -33.25
CA SER A 98 30.93 18.39 -32.42
C SER A 98 31.27 18.07 -30.97
N PHE A 99 32.47 18.48 -30.55
CA PHE A 99 32.95 18.46 -29.17
C PHE A 99 32.23 19.57 -28.36
N ASP A 100 30.91 19.52 -28.28
CA ASP A 100 30.14 20.56 -27.60
C ASP A 100 30.07 20.28 -26.10
N TRP A 101 31.01 20.86 -25.35
CA TRP A 101 31.06 20.82 -23.89
C TRP A 101 29.72 21.23 -23.25
N ARG A 102 28.94 22.09 -23.91
CA ARG A 102 27.60 22.50 -23.49
C ARG A 102 26.62 21.32 -23.48
N GLN A 103 26.70 20.44 -24.46
CA GLN A 103 25.87 19.24 -24.53
C GLN A 103 26.24 18.25 -23.42
N ARG A 104 27.54 18.07 -23.13
CA ARG A 104 27.98 17.26 -21.98
C ARG A 104 27.55 17.85 -20.63
N ILE A 105 27.57 19.18 -20.47
CA ILE A 105 27.05 19.84 -19.27
C ILE A 105 25.52 19.64 -19.16
N LEU A 106 24.78 19.75 -20.26
CA LEU A 106 23.34 19.48 -20.27
C LEU A 106 23.03 18.03 -19.92
N GLU A 107 23.82 17.06 -20.41
CA GLU A 107 23.69 15.64 -20.08
C GLU A 107 24.06 15.35 -18.61
N ALA A 108 25.14 15.96 -18.11
CA ALA A 108 25.55 15.88 -16.71
C ALA A 108 24.49 16.52 -15.80
N TYR A 109 23.92 17.66 -16.19
CA TYR A 109 22.81 18.30 -15.49
C TYR A 109 21.57 17.40 -15.47
N ASP A 110 21.19 16.80 -16.60
CA ASP A 110 20.04 15.89 -16.67
C ASP A 110 20.23 14.65 -15.78
N ALA A 111 21.46 14.15 -15.64
CA ALA A 111 21.82 13.05 -14.74
C ALA A 111 21.83 13.49 -13.26
N ALA A 112 22.42 14.65 -12.97
CA ALA A 112 22.57 15.22 -11.62
C ALA A 112 21.26 15.83 -11.08
N GLN A 113 20.32 16.19 -11.94
CA GLN A 113 19.07 16.87 -11.57
C GLN A 113 18.30 16.12 -10.49
N GLY A 114 18.35 14.78 -10.45
CA GLY A 114 17.71 14.01 -9.40
C GLY A 114 18.32 14.25 -8.02
N TRP A 115 19.65 14.28 -7.94
CA TRP A 115 20.36 14.56 -6.70
C TRP A 115 20.17 16.01 -6.26
N ILE A 116 20.25 16.96 -7.21
CA ILE A 116 20.03 18.40 -6.93
C ILE A 116 18.62 18.63 -6.34
N VAL A 117 17.59 18.06 -6.97
CA VAL A 117 16.20 18.21 -6.49
C VAL A 117 16.05 17.63 -5.08
N VAL A 118 16.61 16.45 -4.84
CA VAL A 118 16.57 15.80 -3.53
C VAL A 118 17.32 16.62 -2.46
N THR A 119 18.48 17.20 -2.79
CA THR A 119 19.22 18.09 -1.87
C THR A 119 18.41 19.32 -1.51
N ILE A 120 17.81 20.00 -2.49
CA ILE A 120 16.99 21.20 -2.24
C ILE A 120 15.78 20.86 -1.38
N ILE A 121 15.13 19.72 -1.65
CA ILE A 121 14.01 19.23 -0.86
C ILE A 121 14.44 18.93 0.58
N GLY A 122 15.53 18.18 0.77
CA GLY A 122 16.07 17.86 2.10
C GLY A 122 16.40 19.13 2.89
N ALA A 123 17.08 20.09 2.29
CA ALA A 123 17.43 21.35 2.94
C ALA A 123 16.20 22.17 3.34
N ALA A 124 15.18 22.24 2.47
CA ALA A 124 13.93 22.93 2.79
C ALA A 124 13.14 22.24 3.92
N ILE A 125 13.14 20.91 3.95
CA ILE A 125 12.49 20.13 5.02
C ILE A 125 13.21 20.37 6.36
N GLY A 126 14.55 20.30 6.38
CA GLY A 126 15.35 20.55 7.57
C GLY A 126 15.16 21.96 8.13
N LEU A 127 15.14 22.97 7.26
CA LEU A 127 14.87 24.36 7.66
C LEU A 127 13.45 24.54 8.22
N ASN A 128 12.43 23.94 7.59
CA ASN A 128 11.06 24.02 8.10
C ASN A 128 10.94 23.33 9.47
N ALA A 129 11.57 22.17 9.65
CA ALA A 129 11.60 21.43 10.92
C ALA A 129 12.29 22.23 12.04
N ALA A 130 13.39 22.92 11.74
CA ALA A 130 14.09 23.78 12.69
C ALA A 130 13.19 24.94 13.15
N LEU A 131 12.58 25.66 12.20
CA LEU A 131 11.64 26.75 12.50
C LEU A 131 10.45 26.27 13.35
N LEU A 132 9.88 25.12 13.01
CA LEU A 132 8.78 24.52 13.76
C LEU A 132 9.18 24.22 15.20
N SER A 133 10.36 23.65 15.42
CA SER A 133 10.82 23.28 16.76
C SER A 133 11.06 24.53 17.63
N ILE A 134 11.74 25.55 17.09
CA ILE A 134 11.96 26.82 17.79
C ILE A 134 10.64 27.49 18.19
N ILE A 135 9.68 27.56 17.26
CA ILE A 135 8.38 28.19 17.54
C ILE A 135 7.56 27.37 18.54
N THR A 136 7.64 26.03 18.46
CA THR A 136 6.86 25.15 19.35
C THR A 136 7.30 25.29 20.80
N GLU A 137 8.61 25.34 21.06
CA GLU A 137 9.15 25.51 22.42
C GLU A 137 8.78 26.88 22.98
N TRP A 138 8.99 27.95 22.21
CA TRP A 138 8.59 29.28 22.64
C TRP A 138 7.09 29.39 22.97
N LEU A 139 6.23 28.74 22.18
CA LEU A 139 4.78 28.67 22.45
C LEU A 139 4.41 27.78 23.64
N ALA A 140 5.24 26.81 24.00
CA ALA A 140 5.03 26.00 25.20
C ALA A 140 5.35 26.83 26.45
N ASP A 141 6.47 27.54 26.45
CA ASP A 141 7.01 28.27 27.61
C ASP A 141 6.24 29.56 27.90
N ILE A 142 5.73 30.24 26.86
CA ILE A 142 4.93 31.46 27.02
C ILE A 142 3.67 31.25 27.89
N LYS A 143 3.19 30.01 28.02
CA LYS A 143 2.08 29.69 28.93
C LYS A 143 2.47 29.77 30.41
N LEU A 144 3.75 29.56 30.71
CA LEU A 144 4.30 29.51 32.07
C LEU A 144 4.84 30.88 32.49
N GLY A 145 5.53 31.59 31.58
CA GLY A 145 6.16 32.87 31.88
C GLY A 145 6.73 33.57 30.65
N TYR A 146 7.56 34.58 30.90
CA TYR A 146 8.27 35.32 29.86
C TYR A 146 9.67 35.73 30.36
N CYS A 147 10.57 35.93 29.40
CA CYS A 147 11.92 36.42 29.65
C CYS A 147 11.96 37.96 29.62
N THR A 148 12.61 38.60 30.61
CA THR A 148 12.71 40.07 30.71
C THR A 148 13.70 40.67 29.71
N THR A 149 14.77 39.95 29.37
CA THR A 149 15.81 40.42 28.44
C THR A 149 15.31 40.48 27.00
N ALA A 150 14.60 39.44 26.54
CA ALA A 150 13.92 39.44 25.25
C ALA A 150 12.72 38.48 25.21
N PHE A 151 11.55 39.00 24.82
CA PHE A 151 10.27 38.27 24.81
C PHE A 151 10.22 37.04 23.89
N TYR A 152 11.08 36.98 22.86
CA TYR A 152 11.13 35.86 21.91
C TYR A 152 12.02 34.69 22.36
N LEU A 153 12.68 34.80 23.53
CA LEU A 153 13.48 33.73 24.11
C LEU A 153 12.58 32.78 24.89
N ASN A 154 12.86 31.47 24.77
CA ASN A 154 12.27 30.42 25.59
C ASN A 154 12.98 30.36 26.98
N GLU A 155 12.51 29.53 27.91
CA GLU A 155 13.07 29.46 29.27
C GLU A 155 14.56 29.04 29.22
N ASP A 156 14.87 27.95 28.51
CA ASP A 156 16.24 27.43 28.37
C ASP A 156 17.22 28.46 27.75
N PHE A 157 16.79 29.28 26.80
CA PHE A 157 17.63 30.33 26.20
C PHE A 157 17.72 31.58 27.06
N CYS A 158 16.68 31.90 27.82
CA CYS A 158 16.71 33.02 28.77
C CYS A 158 17.72 32.74 29.88
N CYS A 159 17.80 31.48 30.32
CA CYS A 159 18.51 31.04 31.51
C CYS A 159 19.84 30.35 31.18
N TRP A 160 20.39 30.66 30.03
CA TRP A 160 21.58 30.01 29.50
C TRP A 160 22.82 30.29 30.38
N GLY A 161 23.35 29.24 31.01
CA GLY A 161 24.59 29.31 31.81
C GLY A 161 24.39 29.56 33.31
N GLU A 162 23.16 29.56 33.80
CA GLU A 162 22.83 29.54 35.23
C GLU A 162 22.31 28.15 35.64
N GLU A 163 22.94 27.55 36.65
CA GLU A 163 22.65 26.17 37.11
C GLU A 163 21.56 26.10 38.21
N ASN A 164 21.02 27.22 38.69
CA ASN A 164 20.04 27.21 39.79
C ASN A 164 19.04 28.36 39.72
N GLY A 165 18.03 28.22 38.86
CA GLY A 165 16.96 29.20 38.73
C GLY A 165 17.46 30.50 38.10
N CYS A 166 16.58 31.13 37.35
CA CYS A 166 16.93 32.21 36.44
C CYS A 166 16.31 33.50 36.93
N ALA A 167 17.14 34.51 37.19
CA ALA A 167 16.64 35.81 37.64
C ALA A 167 15.83 36.53 36.55
N ASP A 168 16.11 36.22 35.27
CA ASP A 168 15.50 36.88 34.12
C ASP A 168 14.19 36.23 33.64
N TRP A 169 13.88 35.01 34.09
CA TRP A 169 12.63 34.33 33.77
C TRP A 169 11.57 34.58 34.84
N HIS A 170 10.50 35.27 34.45
CA HIS A 170 9.40 35.58 35.35
C HIS A 170 8.12 34.88 34.91
N ARG A 171 7.47 34.22 35.87
CA ARG A 171 6.07 33.81 35.71
C ARG A 171 5.18 35.04 35.54
N TRP A 172 4.05 34.87 34.85
CA TRP A 172 3.10 35.96 34.57
C TRP A 172 2.71 36.77 35.81
N THR A 173 2.53 36.09 36.95
CA THR A 173 2.23 36.73 38.24
C THR A 173 2.88 35.97 39.40
N GLY A 174 3.08 36.64 40.53
CA GLY A 174 3.50 35.98 41.78
C GLY A 174 2.36 35.21 42.50
N PHE A 175 1.14 35.22 41.96
CA PHE A 175 -0.03 34.61 42.58
C PHE A 175 -0.47 33.37 41.79
N GLU A 176 -0.29 32.18 42.36
CA GLU A 176 -0.49 30.91 41.66
C GLU A 176 -1.87 30.74 40.99
N PRO A 177 -3.00 31.16 41.59
CA PRO A 177 -4.29 31.09 40.90
C PRO A 177 -4.38 31.95 39.62
N PHE A 178 -3.67 33.07 39.55
CA PHE A 178 -3.64 33.89 38.32
C PHE A 178 -2.77 33.25 37.25
N ASN A 179 -1.65 32.60 37.62
CA ASN A 179 -0.85 31.82 36.68
C ASN A 179 -1.66 30.66 36.06
N TYR A 180 -2.50 30.00 36.87
CA TYR A 180 -3.39 28.96 36.40
C TYR A 180 -4.42 29.49 35.37
N ILE A 181 -5.02 30.66 35.63
CA ILE A 181 -5.95 31.30 34.68
C ILE A 181 -5.22 31.69 33.39
N MET A 182 -4.01 32.28 33.48
CA MET A 182 -3.23 32.67 32.31
C MET A 182 -2.86 31.46 31.44
N TYR A 183 -2.44 30.35 32.06
CA TYR A 183 -2.16 29.10 31.37
C TYR A 183 -3.36 28.62 30.55
N ILE A 184 -4.56 28.63 31.14
CA ILE A 184 -5.80 28.24 30.46
C ILE A 184 -6.15 29.23 29.31
N LEU A 185 -6.00 30.53 29.52
CA LEU A 185 -6.30 31.54 28.50
C LEU A 185 -5.40 31.39 27.27
N PHE A 186 -4.09 31.20 27.45
CA PHE A 186 -3.16 30.96 26.34
C PHE A 186 -3.47 29.64 25.64
N ALA A 187 -3.78 28.57 26.38
CA ALA A 187 -4.18 27.28 25.80
C ALA A 187 -5.40 27.42 24.89
N ILE A 188 -6.45 28.11 25.35
CA ILE A 188 -7.67 28.37 24.57
C ILE A 188 -7.37 29.23 23.34
N LEU A 189 -6.57 30.29 23.49
CA LEU A 189 -6.22 31.20 22.39
C LEU A 189 -5.47 30.47 21.27
N PHE A 190 -4.48 29.65 21.62
CA PHE A 190 -3.71 28.86 20.65
C PHE A 190 -4.57 27.81 19.94
N ALA A 191 -5.44 27.09 20.68
CA ALA A 191 -6.36 26.13 20.06
C ALA A 191 -7.38 26.82 19.13
N TRP A 192 -7.93 27.97 19.54
CA TRP A 192 -8.89 28.73 18.75
C TRP A 192 -8.30 29.24 17.45
N THR A 193 -7.10 29.85 17.51
CA THR A 193 -6.38 30.33 16.34
C THR A 193 -6.01 29.20 15.38
N ALA A 194 -5.48 28.08 15.89
CA ALA A 194 -5.14 26.91 15.09
C ALA A 194 -6.36 26.33 14.37
N ALA A 195 -7.45 26.07 15.09
CA ALA A 195 -8.68 25.48 14.52
C ALA A 195 -9.35 26.42 13.50
N THR A 196 -9.31 27.74 13.75
CA THR A 196 -9.87 28.73 12.83
C THR A 196 -9.10 28.77 11.51
N LEU A 197 -7.76 28.82 11.57
CA LEU A 197 -6.91 28.84 10.38
C LEU A 197 -7.06 27.57 9.52
N VAL A 198 -7.14 26.39 10.16
CA VAL A 198 -7.35 25.12 9.45
C VAL A 198 -8.72 25.10 8.78
N LYS A 199 -9.79 25.49 9.50
CA LYS A 199 -11.15 25.45 8.95
C LYS A 199 -11.39 26.46 7.83
N SER A 200 -10.79 27.66 7.91
CA SER A 200 -11.03 28.74 6.94
C SER A 200 -10.16 28.66 5.69
N TYR A 201 -8.87 28.31 5.80
CA TYR A 201 -7.93 28.37 4.69
C TYR A 201 -7.61 27.01 4.07
N ALA A 202 -7.37 25.98 4.89
CA ALA A 202 -6.91 24.67 4.40
C ALA A 202 -7.46 23.51 5.26
N PRO A 203 -8.70 23.04 5.03
CA PRO A 203 -9.30 21.97 5.84
C PRO A 203 -8.55 20.63 5.72
N TYR A 204 -7.84 20.42 4.61
CA TYR A 204 -6.96 19.27 4.39
C TYR A 204 -5.70 19.26 5.26
N ALA A 205 -5.41 20.34 5.99
CA ALA A 205 -4.28 20.38 6.93
C ALA A 205 -4.57 19.62 8.24
N ALA A 206 -5.85 19.40 8.57
CA ALA A 206 -6.28 18.72 9.81
C ALA A 206 -5.74 17.27 9.89
N GLY A 207 -5.53 16.79 11.12
CA GLY A 207 -5.03 15.44 11.39
C GLY A 207 -3.56 15.24 11.06
N SER A 208 -3.12 13.97 11.01
CA SER A 208 -1.73 13.61 10.75
C SER A 208 -1.37 13.80 9.27
N GLY A 209 -2.19 13.26 8.35
CA GLY A 209 -1.93 13.23 6.91
C GLY A 209 -1.28 11.94 6.40
N ILE A 210 -0.92 10.99 7.28
CA ILE A 210 -0.23 9.75 6.90
C ILE A 210 -1.14 8.85 6.06
N SER A 211 -2.38 8.60 6.50
CA SER A 211 -3.37 7.78 5.81
C SER A 211 -3.64 8.29 4.39
N GLU A 212 -3.74 9.61 4.25
CA GLU A 212 -3.94 10.29 2.97
C GLU A 212 -2.72 10.17 2.04
N ILE A 213 -1.50 10.34 2.57
CA ILE A 213 -0.26 10.16 1.81
C ILE A 213 -0.13 8.72 1.32
N LYS A 214 -0.45 7.73 2.17
CA LYS A 214 -0.45 6.30 1.84
C LYS A 214 -1.38 6.01 0.65
N CYS A 215 -2.57 6.63 0.63
CA CYS A 215 -3.49 6.55 -0.51
C CYS A 215 -2.92 7.20 -1.80
N ILE A 216 -2.25 8.35 -1.68
CA ILE A 216 -1.64 9.04 -2.82
C ILE A 216 -0.49 8.23 -3.42
N ILE A 217 0.37 7.62 -2.59
CA ILE A 217 1.50 6.78 -3.03
C ILE A 217 0.99 5.50 -3.70
N ALA A 218 -0.13 4.94 -3.21
CA ALA A 218 -0.81 3.80 -3.83
C ALA A 218 -1.41 4.15 -5.22
N GLY A 219 -1.60 5.44 -5.52
CA GLY A 219 -2.01 5.91 -6.86
C GLY A 219 -3.33 6.68 -6.88
N PHE A 220 -3.95 6.95 -5.73
CA PHE A 220 -5.18 7.72 -5.60
C PHE A 220 -4.89 9.17 -5.25
N VAL A 221 -4.87 10.05 -6.26
CA VAL A 221 -4.49 11.46 -6.08
C VAL A 221 -5.67 12.29 -5.57
N MET A 222 -5.44 12.98 -4.44
CA MET A 222 -6.33 14.01 -3.89
C MET A 222 -5.88 15.41 -4.31
N LYS A 223 -6.80 16.18 -4.92
CA LYS A 223 -6.50 17.55 -5.35
C LYS A 223 -6.43 18.50 -4.15
N GLY A 224 -5.41 19.35 -4.11
CA GLY A 224 -5.24 20.36 -3.06
C GLY A 224 -4.59 19.86 -1.76
N PHE A 225 -4.60 18.54 -1.49
CA PHE A 225 -4.00 17.96 -0.29
C PHE A 225 -2.49 18.28 -0.19
N LEU A 226 -1.71 17.94 -1.22
CA LEU A 226 -0.27 18.26 -1.30
C LEU A 226 0.02 19.69 -1.81
N GLY A 227 -0.87 20.64 -1.53
CA GLY A 227 -0.80 22.02 -2.02
C GLY A 227 0.17 22.90 -1.24
N PHE A 228 0.61 24.00 -1.85
CA PHE A 228 1.44 25.02 -1.20
C PHE A 228 0.73 25.70 -0.01
N TRP A 229 -0.58 25.96 -0.15
CA TRP A 229 -1.38 26.52 0.95
C TRP A 229 -1.49 25.57 2.14
N THR A 230 -1.64 24.26 1.89
CA THR A 230 -1.66 23.25 2.96
C THR A 230 -0.32 23.20 3.70
N LEU A 231 0.80 23.32 2.99
CA LEU A 231 2.14 23.41 3.60
C LEU A 231 2.22 24.58 4.59
N ILE A 232 1.91 25.80 4.15
CA ILE A 232 2.01 27.00 4.99
C ILE A 232 1.09 26.89 6.21
N ILE A 233 -0.18 26.58 6.01
CA ILE A 233 -1.16 26.54 7.10
C ILE A 233 -0.78 25.44 8.09
N LYS A 234 -0.36 24.26 7.63
CA LYS A 234 0.04 23.16 8.51
C LYS A 234 1.31 23.48 9.30
N SER A 235 2.30 24.15 8.69
CA SER A 235 3.50 24.59 9.40
C SER A 235 3.21 25.65 10.46
N ILE A 236 2.25 26.56 10.26
CA ILE A 236 1.93 27.59 11.27
C ILE A 236 1.02 27.04 12.38
N THR A 237 0.05 26.20 12.03
CA THR A 237 -0.98 25.72 12.97
C THR A 237 -0.51 24.54 13.83
N LEU A 238 0.53 23.81 13.41
CA LEU A 238 1.07 22.70 14.19
C LEU A 238 1.73 23.15 15.50
N PRO A 239 2.64 24.15 15.52
CA PRO A 239 3.18 24.68 16.78
C PRO A 239 2.09 25.25 17.69
N LEU A 240 1.08 25.92 17.14
CA LEU A 240 -0.06 26.43 17.92
C LEU A 240 -0.89 25.30 18.54
N ALA A 241 -1.11 24.20 17.82
CA ALA A 241 -1.82 23.03 18.34
C ALA A 241 -1.07 22.37 19.50
N ILE A 242 0.25 22.22 19.39
CA ILE A 242 1.09 21.64 20.46
C ILE A 242 1.20 22.62 21.64
N GLY A 243 1.49 23.88 21.35
CA GLY A 243 1.55 24.97 22.35
C GLY A 243 0.24 25.10 23.14
N SER A 244 -0.92 24.79 22.55
CA SER A 244 -2.20 24.79 23.28
C SER A 244 -2.31 23.75 24.41
N GLY A 245 -1.39 22.79 24.52
CA GLY A 245 -1.46 21.72 25.51
C GLY A 245 -2.50 20.64 25.18
N LEU A 246 -2.97 20.59 23.93
CA LEU A 246 -3.68 19.41 23.42
C LEU A 246 -2.73 18.22 23.40
N SER A 247 -3.26 17.02 23.65
CA SER A 247 -2.46 15.80 23.69
C SER A 247 -2.14 15.31 22.26
N VAL A 248 -1.34 16.09 21.52
CA VAL A 248 -0.99 15.91 20.11
C VAL A 248 0.51 16.13 19.90
N GLY A 249 1.11 15.48 18.90
CA GLY A 249 2.53 15.60 18.57
C GLY A 249 2.82 16.10 17.15
N LYS A 250 4.06 16.54 16.90
CA LYS A 250 4.54 17.04 15.59
C LYS A 250 4.91 15.96 14.56
N GLU A 251 5.27 14.77 15.02
CA GLU A 251 5.86 13.69 14.19
C GLU A 251 4.96 13.21 13.04
N GLY A 252 3.66 13.06 13.27
CA GLY A 252 2.73 12.63 12.22
C GLY A 252 2.54 13.70 11.13
N PRO A 253 2.17 14.94 11.54
CA PRO A 253 2.13 16.11 10.68
C PRO A 253 3.44 16.43 9.96
N SER A 254 4.60 16.03 10.51
CA SER A 254 5.89 16.31 9.91
C SER A 254 6.12 15.60 8.59
N VAL A 255 5.67 14.35 8.52
CA VAL A 255 5.62 13.59 7.26
C VAL A 255 4.80 14.33 6.22
N HIS A 256 3.64 14.89 6.61
CA HIS A 256 2.78 15.58 5.66
C HIS A 256 3.37 16.88 5.12
N TYR A 257 3.89 17.77 5.97
CA TYR A 257 4.52 18.99 5.44
C TYR A 257 5.76 18.66 4.60
N ALA A 258 6.51 17.61 4.95
CA ALA A 258 7.68 17.20 4.19
C ALA A 258 7.30 16.73 2.78
N VAL A 259 6.26 15.90 2.66
CA VAL A 259 5.72 15.45 1.36
C VAL A 259 5.13 16.61 0.55
N CYS A 260 4.48 17.58 1.22
CA CYS A 260 4.03 18.81 0.57
C CYS A 260 5.19 19.62 -0.01
N THR A 261 6.28 19.80 0.76
CA THR A 261 7.51 20.45 0.31
C THR A 261 8.11 19.73 -0.89
N GLY A 262 8.18 18.39 -0.86
CA GLY A 262 8.61 17.57 -1.99
C GLY A 262 7.75 17.76 -3.23
N ASN A 263 6.41 17.80 -3.10
CA ASN A 263 5.49 18.01 -4.21
C ASN A 263 5.59 19.43 -4.82
N VAL A 264 5.69 20.46 -3.98
CA VAL A 264 5.82 21.86 -4.42
C VAL A 264 7.14 22.05 -5.17
N ILE A 265 8.27 21.62 -4.60
CA ILE A 265 9.59 21.80 -5.19
C ILE A 265 9.72 20.95 -6.47
N SER A 266 9.30 19.68 -6.45
CA SER A 266 9.39 18.83 -7.65
C SER A 266 8.60 19.37 -8.84
N LYS A 267 7.44 20.03 -8.60
CA LYS A 267 6.65 20.68 -9.66
C LYS A 267 7.35 21.88 -10.31
N MET A 268 8.32 22.50 -9.64
CA MET A 268 9.14 23.57 -10.24
C MET A 268 10.07 23.03 -11.35
N PHE A 269 10.37 21.73 -11.33
CA PHE A 269 11.21 21.08 -12.33
C PHE A 269 10.38 20.38 -13.40
N LYS A 270 10.56 20.76 -14.67
CA LYS A 270 9.84 20.19 -15.84
C LYS A 270 9.94 18.65 -15.94
N LYS A 271 11.06 18.07 -15.49
CA LYS A 271 11.32 16.61 -15.51
C LYS A 271 10.36 15.82 -14.60
N TYR A 272 9.93 16.41 -13.48
CA TYR A 272 9.08 15.77 -12.47
C TYR A 272 7.61 16.18 -12.61
N ARG A 273 7.32 17.43 -13.01
CA ARG A 273 5.96 17.97 -13.17
C ARG A 273 5.00 17.09 -13.99
N GLY A 274 5.51 16.37 -14.98
CA GLY A 274 4.70 15.53 -15.89
C GLY A 274 5.05 14.05 -15.86
N ASN A 275 5.64 13.55 -14.76
CA ASN A 275 5.93 12.13 -14.58
C ASN A 275 5.51 11.71 -13.16
N ALA A 276 4.40 10.99 -13.07
CA ALA A 276 3.81 10.58 -11.80
C ALA A 276 4.69 9.53 -11.10
N SER A 277 5.33 8.62 -11.84
CA SER A 277 6.30 7.64 -11.31
C SER A 277 7.46 8.32 -10.58
N LYS A 278 8.09 9.32 -11.22
CA LYS A 278 9.21 10.05 -10.61
C LYS A 278 8.73 10.94 -9.45
N THR A 279 7.53 11.48 -9.55
CA THR A 279 6.93 12.24 -8.44
C THR A 279 6.71 11.33 -7.23
N ARG A 280 6.18 10.10 -7.40
CA ARG A 280 6.02 9.12 -6.32
C ARG A 280 7.34 8.79 -5.63
N GLU A 281 8.42 8.61 -6.39
CA GLU A 281 9.77 8.42 -5.81
C GLU A 281 10.18 9.58 -4.90
N VAL A 282 9.92 10.82 -5.34
CA VAL A 282 10.20 12.03 -4.54
C VAL A 282 9.29 12.11 -3.31
N LEU A 283 8.00 11.82 -3.42
CA LEU A 283 7.08 11.83 -2.27
C LEU A 283 7.50 10.80 -1.21
N SER A 284 7.94 9.61 -1.63
CA SER A 284 8.42 8.57 -0.71
C SER A 284 9.73 8.98 -0.02
N ALA A 285 10.63 9.64 -0.75
CA ALA A 285 11.86 10.21 -0.20
C ALA A 285 11.60 11.36 0.78
N SER A 286 10.64 12.24 0.47
CA SER A 286 10.22 13.32 1.36
C SER A 286 9.52 12.80 2.62
N ALA A 287 8.73 11.74 2.53
CA ALA A 287 8.13 11.10 3.70
C ALA A 287 9.23 10.55 4.64
N ALA A 288 10.24 9.87 4.09
CA ALA A 288 11.40 9.41 4.85
C ALA A 288 12.15 10.56 5.52
N ALA A 289 12.41 11.64 4.78
CA ALA A 289 13.06 12.84 5.32
C ALA A 289 12.22 13.53 6.41
N GLY A 290 10.90 13.54 6.29
CA GLY A 290 9.98 14.09 7.29
C GLY A 290 10.05 13.34 8.62
N VAL A 291 10.10 12.00 8.60
CA VAL A 291 10.32 11.20 9.80
C VAL A 291 11.74 11.41 10.33
N ALA A 292 12.74 11.45 9.44
CA ALA A 292 14.13 11.62 9.83
C ALA A 292 14.39 12.93 10.59
N VAL A 293 13.82 14.06 10.16
CA VAL A 293 13.98 15.34 10.88
C VAL A 293 13.18 15.40 12.18
N ALA A 294 12.13 14.59 12.29
CA ALA A 294 11.23 14.66 13.43
C ALA A 294 11.76 13.80 14.61
N PHE A 295 12.37 12.65 14.30
CA PHE A 295 13.07 11.81 15.27
C PHE A 295 14.60 11.98 15.29
N GLY A 296 15.19 12.80 14.42
CA GLY A 296 16.65 12.89 14.29
C GLY A 296 17.31 11.59 13.79
N SER A 297 16.55 10.72 13.11
CA SER A 297 16.91 9.35 12.76
C SER A 297 16.82 9.13 11.24
N PRO A 298 17.91 9.34 10.48
CA PRO A 298 17.90 9.22 9.02
C PRO A 298 17.70 7.79 8.53
N ILE A 299 18.28 6.78 9.21
CA ILE A 299 18.10 5.37 8.81
C ILE A 299 16.67 4.93 9.19
N GLY A 300 16.24 5.26 10.40
CA GLY A 300 14.89 4.94 10.88
C GLY A 300 13.79 5.55 10.01
N GLY A 301 13.98 6.78 9.51
CA GLY A 301 13.03 7.43 8.60
C GLY A 301 12.88 6.73 7.24
N VAL A 302 13.98 6.22 6.67
CA VAL A 302 13.92 5.46 5.40
C VAL A 302 13.24 4.11 5.60
N LEU A 303 13.55 3.42 6.71
CA LEU A 303 12.90 2.16 7.05
C LEU A 303 11.41 2.36 7.32
N PHE A 304 11.02 3.45 7.98
CA PHE A 304 9.61 3.78 8.17
C PHE A 304 8.88 3.97 6.83
N SER A 305 9.51 4.66 5.86
CA SER A 305 8.92 4.84 4.54
C SER A 305 8.77 3.50 3.78
N LEU A 306 9.69 2.56 4.01
CA LEU A 306 9.64 1.18 3.50
C LEU A 306 8.56 0.32 4.18
N GLU A 307 8.43 0.40 5.49
CA GLU A 307 7.55 -0.45 6.30
C GLU A 307 6.08 0.03 6.23
N GLU A 308 5.85 1.35 6.20
CA GLU A 308 4.50 1.93 6.26
C GLU A 308 4.02 2.72 5.06
N MET A 309 4.89 3.43 4.34
CA MET A 309 4.45 4.36 3.28
C MET A 309 4.36 3.70 1.90
N SER A 310 5.33 2.85 1.54
CA SER A 310 5.42 2.28 0.18
C SER A 310 5.83 0.82 0.18
N SER A 311 4.97 -0.04 -0.38
CA SER A 311 5.23 -1.48 -0.54
C SER A 311 6.25 -1.80 -1.63
N TYR A 312 6.41 -0.92 -2.63
CA TYR A 312 7.43 -1.06 -3.67
C TYR A 312 8.43 0.09 -3.57
N PHE A 313 9.69 -0.26 -3.32
CA PHE A 313 10.74 0.73 -3.10
C PHE A 313 12.03 0.34 -3.83
N PRO A 314 12.25 0.85 -5.04
CA PRO A 314 13.45 0.56 -5.81
C PRO A 314 14.71 0.95 -5.03
N LEU A 315 15.78 0.14 -5.13
CA LEU A 315 17.10 0.44 -4.55
C LEU A 315 17.60 1.85 -4.89
N LYS A 316 17.34 2.35 -6.10
CA LYS A 316 17.69 3.73 -6.50
C LYS A 316 16.93 4.79 -5.70
N THR A 317 15.66 4.53 -5.39
CA THR A 317 14.82 5.40 -4.58
C THR A 317 15.25 5.34 -3.12
N MET A 318 15.70 4.16 -2.64
CA MET A 318 16.25 3.99 -1.30
C MET A 318 17.47 4.88 -1.05
N TRP A 319 18.48 4.81 -1.92
CA TRP A 319 19.66 5.66 -1.78
C TRP A 319 19.35 7.16 -1.86
N ARG A 320 18.41 7.56 -2.73
CA ARG A 320 17.96 8.95 -2.80
C ARG A 320 17.20 9.39 -1.55
N SER A 321 16.37 8.52 -0.99
CA SER A 321 15.61 8.80 0.23
C SER A 321 16.54 8.95 1.43
N TYR A 322 17.52 8.05 1.54
CA TYR A 322 18.57 8.14 2.56
C TYR A 322 19.38 9.43 2.44
N PHE A 323 19.82 9.78 1.24
CA PHE A 323 20.51 11.04 1.00
C PHE A 323 19.65 12.27 1.30
N CYS A 324 18.35 12.24 0.94
CA CYS A 324 17.39 13.28 1.29
C CYS A 324 17.28 13.47 2.80
N ALA A 325 17.13 12.37 3.53
CA ALA A 325 17.01 12.34 4.97
C ALA A 325 18.29 12.88 5.63
N LEU A 326 19.46 12.44 5.19
CA LEU A 326 20.76 12.90 5.68
C LEU A 326 20.95 14.41 5.47
N VAL A 327 20.61 14.94 4.30
CA VAL A 327 20.66 16.40 4.06
C VAL A 327 19.70 17.14 4.98
N ALA A 328 18.48 16.63 5.16
CA ALA A 328 17.49 17.26 6.02
C ALA A 328 17.92 17.27 7.50
N THR A 329 18.44 16.15 8.01
CA THR A 329 18.97 16.06 9.37
C THR A 329 20.25 16.89 9.54
N ALA A 330 21.12 16.96 8.54
CA ALA A 330 22.32 17.80 8.58
C ALA A 330 21.98 19.29 8.63
N VAL A 331 20.96 19.75 7.88
CA VAL A 331 20.48 21.13 7.96
C VAL A 331 19.83 21.41 9.31
N LEU A 332 19.05 20.47 9.85
CA LEU A 332 18.51 20.59 11.21
C LEU A 332 19.63 20.70 12.25
N ALA A 333 20.66 19.87 12.15
CA ALA A 333 21.85 19.91 12.99
C ALA A 333 22.58 21.25 12.91
N ALA A 334 22.76 21.76 11.69
CA ALA A 334 23.45 23.03 11.43
C ALA A 334 22.66 24.24 11.96
N MET A 335 21.32 24.17 11.95
CA MET A 335 20.47 25.21 12.57
C MET A 335 20.47 25.13 14.09
N ASN A 336 20.79 23.96 14.66
CA ASN A 336 20.93 23.71 16.10
C ASN A 336 19.79 24.38 16.90
N PRO A 337 18.52 23.99 16.68
CA PRO A 337 17.35 24.71 17.20
C PRO A 337 17.34 24.80 18.72
N PHE A 338 17.98 23.85 19.42
CA PHE A 338 18.06 23.79 20.88
C PHE A 338 19.40 24.31 21.45
N ARG A 339 20.37 24.63 20.58
CA ARG A 339 21.77 24.96 20.94
C ARG A 339 22.54 23.89 21.75
N THR A 340 21.95 22.76 22.07
CA THR A 340 22.58 21.63 22.78
C THR A 340 23.46 20.76 21.88
N GLY A 341 23.37 20.91 20.56
CA GLY A 341 24.01 20.02 19.59
C GLY A 341 23.25 18.70 19.36
N GLN A 342 22.13 18.49 20.06
CA GLN A 342 21.23 17.35 19.85
C GLN A 342 20.23 17.66 18.73
N LEU A 343 19.83 16.64 17.96
CA LEU A 343 18.87 16.79 16.86
C LEU A 343 17.43 16.86 17.36
N VAL A 344 17.16 16.20 18.49
CA VAL A 344 15.85 16.13 19.14
C VAL A 344 16.01 16.25 20.65
N MET A 345 15.00 16.80 21.32
CA MET A 345 15.04 17.18 22.74
C MET A 345 15.16 15.98 23.70
N PHE A 346 14.67 14.80 23.32
CA PHE A 346 14.64 13.59 24.16
C PHE A 346 15.76 12.59 23.86
N GLN A 347 16.87 13.06 23.27
CA GLN A 347 18.03 12.22 22.98
C GLN A 347 18.81 11.92 24.28
N VAL A 348 18.94 10.65 24.66
CA VAL A 348 19.62 10.20 25.90
C VAL A 348 20.60 9.09 25.59
N LYS A 349 21.81 9.13 26.15
CA LYS A 349 22.82 8.08 25.99
C LYS A 349 22.82 7.14 27.19
N TYR A 350 22.86 5.84 26.93
CA TYR A 350 22.98 4.80 27.95
C TYR A 350 24.26 4.01 27.74
N ASP A 351 25.13 4.00 28.76
CA ASP A 351 26.42 3.31 28.68
C ASP A 351 26.42 1.96 29.42
N ARG A 352 25.33 1.63 30.14
CA ARG A 352 25.21 0.40 30.94
C ARG A 352 24.68 -0.79 30.15
N SER A 353 25.12 -1.99 30.52
CA SER A 353 24.55 -3.25 30.04
C SER A 353 23.28 -3.63 30.79
N TRP A 354 22.35 -4.32 30.13
CA TRP A 354 21.16 -4.91 30.73
C TRP A 354 21.43 -6.35 31.19
N HIS A 355 20.61 -6.85 32.11
CA HIS A 355 20.71 -8.21 32.64
C HIS A 355 19.59 -9.12 32.14
N PHE A 356 19.85 -10.43 32.04
CA PHE A 356 18.88 -11.40 31.51
C PHE A 356 17.57 -11.47 32.30
N PHE A 357 17.61 -11.27 33.63
CA PHE A 357 16.39 -11.29 34.45
C PHE A 357 15.42 -10.14 34.10
N GLU A 358 15.92 -9.03 33.55
CA GLU A 358 15.10 -7.88 33.15
C GLU A 358 14.16 -8.21 31.98
N VAL A 359 14.46 -9.25 31.19
CA VAL A 359 13.63 -9.71 30.07
C VAL A 359 12.20 -10.01 30.52
N PHE A 360 12.02 -10.52 31.75
CA PHE A 360 10.69 -10.75 32.31
C PHE A 360 9.86 -9.46 32.38
N PHE A 361 10.45 -8.37 32.87
CA PHE A 361 9.78 -7.08 32.95
C PHE A 361 9.63 -6.43 31.56
N TYR A 362 10.60 -6.64 30.67
CA TYR A 362 10.49 -6.18 29.27
C TYR A 362 9.31 -6.84 28.54
N ILE A 363 9.01 -8.11 28.81
CA ILE A 363 7.81 -8.78 28.28
C ILE A 363 6.55 -8.09 28.78
N ILE A 364 6.47 -7.70 30.07
CA ILE A 364 5.32 -6.96 30.62
C ILE A 364 5.12 -5.63 29.89
N LEU A 365 6.21 -4.90 29.61
CA LEU A 365 6.14 -3.67 28.81
C LEU A 365 5.59 -3.91 27.40
N GLY A 366 6.02 -5.01 26.77
CA GLY A 366 5.53 -5.41 25.44
C GLY A 366 4.04 -5.75 25.45
N VAL A 367 3.58 -6.52 26.44
CA VAL A 367 2.15 -6.86 26.61
C VAL A 367 1.32 -5.60 26.82
N PHE A 368 1.78 -4.69 27.68
CA PHE A 368 1.13 -3.39 27.88
C PHE A 368 1.04 -2.60 26.56
N GLY A 369 2.13 -2.50 25.79
CA GLY A 369 2.16 -1.79 24.52
C GLY A 369 1.11 -2.29 23.52
N GLY A 370 0.97 -3.61 23.38
CA GLY A 370 0.00 -4.23 22.48
C GLY A 370 -1.45 -4.00 22.91
N LEU A 371 -1.75 -4.20 24.21
CA LEU A 371 -3.09 -3.95 24.77
C LEU A 371 -3.47 -2.47 24.69
N TYR A 372 -2.54 -1.57 25.03
CA TYR A 372 -2.72 -0.13 24.90
C TYR A 372 -3.05 0.27 23.46
N GLY A 373 -2.30 -0.25 22.48
CA GLY A 373 -2.54 0.01 21.07
C GLY A 373 -3.92 -0.40 20.61
N ALA A 374 -4.32 -1.64 20.92
CA ALA A 374 -5.65 -2.16 20.60
C ALA A 374 -6.77 -1.31 21.23
N PHE A 375 -6.61 -0.94 22.51
CA PHE A 375 -7.56 -0.12 23.24
C PHE A 375 -7.71 1.28 22.62
N VAL A 376 -6.60 2.00 22.43
CA VAL A 376 -6.64 3.37 21.89
C VAL A 376 -7.20 3.39 20.47
N MET A 377 -6.82 2.45 19.60
CA MET A 377 -7.36 2.40 18.24
C MET A 377 -8.89 2.20 18.24
N LYS A 378 -9.39 1.23 19.02
CA LYS A 378 -10.83 0.92 19.09
C LYS A 378 -11.64 2.12 19.58
N TRP A 379 -11.19 2.77 20.65
CA TRP A 379 -11.91 3.91 21.23
C TRP A 379 -11.74 5.20 20.43
N ASN A 380 -10.58 5.43 19.80
CA ASN A 380 -10.38 6.59 18.95
C ASN A 380 -11.31 6.55 17.72
N LEU A 381 -11.45 5.40 17.06
CA LEU A 381 -12.37 5.26 15.93
C LEU A 381 -13.83 5.50 16.33
N ARG A 382 -14.24 5.03 17.52
CA ARG A 382 -15.59 5.34 18.06
C ARG A 382 -15.76 6.82 18.34
N ALA A 383 -14.76 7.49 18.90
CA ALA A 383 -14.77 8.93 19.08
C ALA A 383 -14.86 9.67 17.74
N GLN A 384 -14.18 9.20 16.69
CA GLN A 384 -14.32 9.76 15.33
C GLN A 384 -15.73 9.55 14.76
N ALA A 385 -16.32 8.36 14.95
CA ALA A 385 -17.69 8.07 14.52
C ALA A 385 -18.70 9.03 15.17
N PHE A 386 -18.56 9.22 16.48
CA PHE A 386 -19.35 10.18 17.24
C PHE A 386 -19.18 11.61 16.70
N ARG A 387 -17.95 12.05 16.45
CA ARG A 387 -17.67 13.38 15.88
C ARG A 387 -18.32 13.60 14.52
N LYS A 388 -18.22 12.61 13.65
CA LYS A 388 -18.78 12.67 12.31
C LYS A 388 -20.29 12.82 12.34
N ARG A 389 -20.96 12.19 13.32
CA ARG A 389 -22.41 12.24 13.51
C ARG A 389 -22.89 13.51 14.21
N TYR A 390 -22.21 13.97 15.26
CA TYR A 390 -22.72 15.01 16.15
C TYR A 390 -21.93 16.34 16.15
N LEU A 391 -20.61 16.31 15.92
CA LEU A 391 -19.71 17.46 16.13
C LEU A 391 -19.16 18.09 14.84
N ALA A 392 -19.55 17.60 13.66
CA ALA A 392 -19.01 18.06 12.37
C ALA A 392 -19.10 19.59 12.17
N ASN A 393 -20.18 20.23 12.64
CA ASN A 393 -20.39 21.67 12.50
C ASN A 393 -19.64 22.51 13.54
N TYR A 394 -19.36 21.94 14.72
CA TYR A 394 -18.82 22.63 15.91
C TYR A 394 -17.32 22.40 16.13
N ALA A 395 -16.58 22.05 15.07
CA ALA A 395 -15.16 21.68 15.14
C ALA A 395 -14.23 22.69 15.85
N ILE A 396 -14.47 24.01 15.72
CA ILE A 396 -13.67 25.03 16.42
C ILE A 396 -13.96 25.00 17.91
N LEU A 397 -15.25 25.00 18.28
CA LEU A 397 -15.71 24.96 19.67
C LEU A 397 -15.15 23.71 20.38
N GLU A 398 -15.21 22.56 19.71
CA GLU A 398 -14.69 21.30 20.23
C GLU A 398 -13.19 21.40 20.58
N ALA A 399 -12.36 21.86 19.64
CA ALA A 399 -10.92 21.99 19.87
C ALA A 399 -10.60 22.95 21.02
N THR A 400 -11.33 24.06 21.13
CA THR A 400 -11.15 25.04 22.21
C THR A 400 -11.59 24.52 23.58
N LEU A 401 -12.73 23.83 23.65
CA LEU A 401 -13.22 23.25 24.90
C LEU A 401 -12.31 22.11 25.37
N LEU A 402 -11.80 21.33 24.43
CA LEU A 402 -10.85 20.27 24.75
C LEU A 402 -9.53 20.84 25.27
N ALA A 403 -9.00 21.90 24.66
CA ALA A 403 -7.81 22.58 25.15
C ALA A 403 -8.02 23.22 26.54
N ALA A 404 -9.21 23.76 26.81
CA ALA A 404 -9.56 24.23 28.15
C ALA A 404 -9.59 23.07 29.16
N ALA A 405 -10.21 21.95 28.80
CA ALA A 405 -10.31 20.78 29.66
C ALA A 405 -8.93 20.13 29.92
N THR A 406 -8.07 20.02 28.89
CA THR A 406 -6.70 19.54 29.07
C THR A 406 -5.92 20.48 29.97
N ALA A 407 -5.98 21.79 29.77
CA ALA A 407 -5.30 22.76 30.63
C ALA A 407 -5.75 22.68 32.09
N ILE A 408 -7.06 22.53 32.35
CA ILE A 408 -7.62 22.42 33.70
C ILE A 408 -7.16 21.14 34.40
N VAL A 409 -7.21 20.00 33.72
CA VAL A 409 -6.92 18.69 34.31
C VAL A 409 -5.41 18.43 34.40
N CYS A 410 -4.62 18.92 33.45
CA CYS A 410 -3.19 18.68 33.38
C CYS A 410 -2.39 19.59 34.30
N TYR A 411 -2.83 20.83 34.55
CA TYR A 411 -2.07 21.79 35.37
C TYR A 411 -1.74 21.29 36.79
N PRO A 412 -2.63 20.62 37.54
CA PRO A 412 -2.31 20.12 38.88
C PRO A 412 -1.18 19.09 38.93
N ASN A 413 -0.98 18.30 37.87
CA ASN A 413 0.05 17.27 37.83
C ASN A 413 1.31 17.80 37.13
N ALA A 414 2.45 17.81 37.83
CA ALA A 414 3.71 18.33 37.32
C ALA A 414 4.12 17.70 35.97
N PHE A 415 3.96 16.38 35.82
CA PHE A 415 4.32 15.66 34.59
C PHE A 415 3.34 15.89 33.43
N LEU A 416 2.10 16.31 33.72
CA LEU A 416 1.11 16.63 32.68
C LEU A 416 1.12 18.11 32.28
N ARG A 417 1.66 18.99 33.14
CA ARG A 417 1.69 20.44 32.93
C ARG A 417 2.68 20.86 31.82
N ILE A 418 3.83 20.20 31.77
CA ILE A 418 4.91 20.42 30.80
C ILE A 418 4.58 19.79 29.43
N ASP A 419 5.33 20.19 28.39
CA ASP A 419 5.15 19.61 27.06
C ASP A 419 5.50 18.11 27.03
N MET A 420 4.88 17.37 26.10
CA MET A 420 5.09 15.93 25.98
C MET A 420 6.53 15.57 25.59
N THR A 421 7.20 16.37 24.74
CA THR A 421 8.60 16.09 24.36
C THR A 421 9.58 16.34 25.49
N GLU A 422 9.32 17.37 26.29
CA GLU A 422 10.11 17.69 27.49
C GLU A 422 9.88 16.64 28.59
N SER A 423 8.62 16.24 28.80
CA SER A 423 8.29 15.15 29.72
C SER A 423 9.01 13.84 29.36
N MET A 424 9.13 13.52 28.07
CA MET A 424 9.90 12.35 27.63
C MET A 424 11.39 12.47 27.94
N LYS A 425 12.00 13.65 27.72
CA LYS A 425 13.40 13.92 28.09
C LYS A 425 13.61 13.60 29.57
N ILE A 426 12.78 14.13 30.46
CA ILE A 426 12.90 13.92 31.92
C ILE A 426 12.69 12.44 32.30
N LEU A 427 11.74 11.74 31.68
CA LEU A 427 11.47 10.33 31.98
C LEU A 427 12.60 9.38 31.56
N PHE A 428 13.37 9.74 30.53
CA PHE A 428 14.51 8.95 30.03
C PHE A 428 15.80 9.21 30.80
N LEU A 429 15.92 10.30 31.56
CA LEU A 429 17.14 10.61 32.31
C LEU A 429 17.47 9.54 33.36
N GLU A 430 18.77 9.29 33.52
CA GLU A 430 19.30 8.51 34.63
C GLU A 430 19.26 9.34 35.91
N CYS A 431 19.06 8.69 37.06
CA CYS A 431 18.98 9.37 38.35
C CYS A 431 20.34 9.81 38.93
N GLU A 432 21.45 9.52 38.26
CA GLU A 432 22.80 9.88 38.70
C GLU A 432 23.31 11.07 37.88
N GLY A 433 23.61 12.19 38.55
CA GLY A 433 24.25 13.36 37.94
C GLY A 433 23.32 14.34 37.21
N ALA A 434 22.00 14.14 37.22
CA ALA A 434 21.01 15.06 36.66
C ALA A 434 20.26 15.83 37.76
N GLU A 435 19.80 17.04 37.47
CA GLU A 435 18.89 17.78 38.36
C GLU A 435 17.61 16.99 38.61
N ASP A 436 17.26 16.79 39.89
CA ASP A 436 16.11 15.99 40.25
C ASP A 436 14.81 16.78 40.06
N TYR A 437 14.18 16.61 38.89
CA TYR A 437 12.91 17.27 38.59
C TYR A 437 11.81 16.80 39.55
N HIS A 438 11.42 17.68 40.47
CA HIS A 438 10.39 17.42 41.48
C HIS A 438 10.66 16.19 42.39
N GLY A 439 11.92 15.79 42.58
CA GLY A 439 12.26 14.64 43.42
C GLY A 439 11.84 13.31 42.82
N LEU A 440 11.92 13.16 41.48
CA LEU A 440 11.61 11.94 40.74
C LEU A 440 12.52 10.77 41.16
N CYS A 441 13.76 11.07 41.54
CA CYS A 441 14.79 10.11 41.91
C CYS A 441 14.98 9.97 43.43
N GLU A 442 14.42 10.89 44.23
CA GLU A 442 14.41 10.81 45.69
C GLU A 442 13.65 9.57 46.22
N PRO A 443 14.27 8.77 47.12
CA PRO A 443 13.65 7.55 47.67
C PRO A 443 12.38 7.84 48.48
N ASP A 444 12.34 8.96 49.21
CA ASP A 444 11.22 9.33 50.10
C ASP A 444 9.93 9.66 49.34
N LYS A 445 10.04 10.07 48.06
CA LYS A 445 8.90 10.47 47.22
C LYS A 445 8.46 9.39 46.23
N ARG A 446 9.12 8.23 46.20
CA ARG A 446 8.85 7.15 45.21
C ARG A 446 7.39 6.75 45.13
N PHE A 447 6.71 6.58 46.26
CA PHE A 447 5.29 6.18 46.27
C PHE A 447 4.40 7.25 45.60
N TRP A 448 4.58 8.52 45.95
CA TRP A 448 3.84 9.63 45.36
C TRP A 448 4.15 9.81 43.87
N ASN A 449 5.42 9.61 43.47
CA ASN A 449 5.82 9.64 42.07
C ASN A 449 5.17 8.52 41.26
N VAL A 450 5.15 7.29 41.78
CA VAL A 450 4.46 6.14 41.15
C VAL A 450 2.97 6.42 40.97
N VAL A 451 2.29 6.88 42.02
CA VAL A 451 0.86 7.23 41.94
C VAL A 451 0.63 8.36 40.93
N SER A 452 1.47 9.40 40.95
CA SER A 452 1.38 10.52 40.01
C SER A 452 1.60 10.10 38.55
N LEU A 453 2.56 9.20 38.28
CA LEU A 453 2.86 8.67 36.95
C LEU A 453 1.78 7.73 36.43
N ILE A 454 1.19 6.89 37.29
CA ILE A 454 0.05 6.04 36.92
C ILE A 454 -1.16 6.91 36.56
N LEU A 455 -1.48 7.91 37.40
CA LEU A 455 -2.55 8.86 37.12
C LEU A 455 -2.29 9.63 35.82
N ALA A 456 -1.05 10.08 35.60
CA ALA A 456 -0.64 10.74 34.36
C ALA A 456 -0.81 9.82 33.14
N THR A 457 -0.48 8.53 33.27
CA THR A 457 -0.65 7.53 32.20
C THR A 457 -2.12 7.40 31.83
N VAL A 458 -3.02 7.23 32.81
CA VAL A 458 -4.48 7.09 32.57
C VAL A 458 -5.07 8.36 31.94
N ILE A 459 -4.73 9.53 32.48
CA ILE A 459 -5.23 10.82 31.97
C ILE A 459 -4.74 11.06 30.53
N ARG A 460 -3.47 10.75 30.22
CA ARG A 460 -2.93 10.86 28.86
C ARG A 460 -3.64 9.92 27.90
N ILE A 461 -3.90 8.66 28.27
CA ILE A 461 -4.65 7.71 27.43
C ILE A 461 -6.00 8.31 27.04
N PHE A 462 -6.75 8.84 28.01
CA PHE A 462 -8.04 9.48 27.79
C PHE A 462 -7.95 10.68 26.83
N PHE A 463 -7.02 11.60 27.09
CA PHE A 463 -6.88 12.80 26.25
C PHE A 463 -6.32 12.50 24.86
N VAL A 464 -5.49 11.48 24.66
CA VAL A 464 -5.04 11.06 23.33
C VAL A 464 -6.21 10.55 22.50
N ILE A 465 -7.06 9.69 23.07
CA ILE A 465 -8.24 9.12 22.38
C ILE A 465 -9.14 10.24 21.85
N ILE A 466 -9.38 11.26 22.67
CA ILE A 466 -10.21 12.40 22.27
C ILE A 466 -9.40 13.33 21.35
N SER A 467 -8.21 13.83 21.71
CA SER A 467 -7.54 14.91 20.96
C SER A 467 -7.14 14.56 19.52
N TYR A 468 -6.82 13.29 19.22
CA TYR A 468 -6.21 12.94 17.93
C TYR A 468 -7.04 13.24 16.67
N GLY A 469 -8.38 13.33 16.75
CA GLY A 469 -9.18 13.75 15.57
C GLY A 469 -10.03 15.00 15.76
N CYS A 470 -9.58 15.90 16.62
CA CYS A 470 -9.98 17.29 16.50
C CYS A 470 -9.55 17.86 15.13
N LYS A 471 -10.25 18.90 14.63
CA LYS A 471 -9.93 19.55 13.33
C LYS A 471 -8.74 20.52 13.43
N VAL A 472 -7.64 20.01 13.96
CA VAL A 472 -6.32 20.67 14.05
C VAL A 472 -5.25 19.70 13.53
N PRO A 473 -4.03 20.15 13.19
CA PRO A 473 -2.96 19.23 12.86
C PRO A 473 -2.57 18.44 14.11
N ALA A 474 -2.63 17.11 14.04
CA ALA A 474 -2.41 16.26 15.19
C ALA A 474 -1.62 15.00 14.80
N GLY A 475 -0.56 14.71 15.54
CA GLY A 475 0.19 13.45 15.47
C GLY A 475 -0.01 12.62 16.74
N ILE A 476 -0.05 11.30 16.61
CA ILE A 476 -0.25 10.37 17.72
C ILE A 476 1.06 9.81 18.30
N PHE A 477 2.18 9.93 17.58
CA PHE A 477 3.41 9.20 17.88
C PHE A 477 4.02 9.62 19.24
N VAL A 478 4.31 10.91 19.43
CA VAL A 478 4.87 11.43 20.70
C VAL A 478 3.92 11.22 21.88
N PRO A 479 2.62 11.54 21.79
CA PRO A 479 1.69 11.26 22.89
C PRO A 479 1.70 9.79 23.34
N SER A 480 1.78 8.86 22.39
CA SER A 480 1.83 7.43 22.69
C SER A 480 3.16 6.98 23.27
N MET A 481 4.28 7.50 22.75
CA MET A 481 5.59 7.29 23.37
C MET A 481 5.65 7.83 24.80
N ALA A 482 5.05 9.00 25.07
CA ALA A 482 5.01 9.58 26.40
C ALA A 482 4.18 8.75 27.39
N ILE A 483 3.07 8.14 26.94
CA ILE A 483 2.29 7.18 27.74
C ILE A 483 3.13 5.94 28.06
N GLY A 484 3.79 5.38 27.05
CA GLY A 484 4.70 4.25 27.21
C GLY A 484 5.88 4.55 28.14
N ALA A 485 6.43 5.76 28.04
CA ALA A 485 7.51 6.24 28.91
C ALA A 485 7.07 6.38 30.35
N SER A 486 5.88 6.94 30.61
CA SER A 486 5.32 7.06 31.97
C SER A 486 5.08 5.68 32.61
N PHE A 487 4.49 4.75 31.86
CA PHE A 487 4.28 3.38 32.33
C PHE A 487 5.62 2.64 32.54
N GLY A 488 6.55 2.75 31.59
CA GLY A 488 7.87 2.15 31.67
C GLY A 488 8.68 2.69 32.85
N ARG A 489 8.68 4.01 33.08
CA ARG A 489 9.32 4.62 34.26
C ARG A 489 8.71 4.12 35.57
N THR A 490 7.39 3.94 35.60
CA THR A 490 6.68 3.38 36.75
C THR A 490 7.17 1.96 37.06
N VAL A 491 7.23 1.09 36.05
CA VAL A 491 7.76 -0.28 36.20
C VAL A 491 9.22 -0.24 36.65
N GLY A 492 10.05 0.61 36.05
CA GLY A 492 11.46 0.76 36.41
C GLY A 492 11.67 1.16 37.88
N ILE A 493 10.90 2.14 38.39
CA ILE A 493 10.96 2.55 39.81
C ILE A 493 10.50 1.42 40.73
N ILE A 494 9.47 0.67 40.37
CA ILE A 494 8.99 -0.48 41.15
C ILE A 494 10.06 -1.58 41.20
N VAL A 495 10.68 -1.92 40.06
CA VAL A 495 11.72 -2.94 39.98
C VAL A 495 12.96 -2.53 40.78
N GLN A 496 13.35 -1.25 40.71
CA GLN A 496 14.40 -0.69 41.56
C GLN A 496 14.06 -0.81 43.05
N ALA A 497 12.84 -0.46 43.46
CA ALA A 497 12.41 -0.58 44.85
C ALA A 497 12.41 -2.04 45.35
N ILE A 498 12.04 -3.00 44.51
CA ILE A 498 12.08 -4.44 44.84
C ILE A 498 13.52 -4.92 45.05
N GLN A 499 14.45 -4.47 44.21
CA GLN A 499 15.86 -4.84 44.31
C GLN A 499 16.51 -4.26 45.57
N GLU A 500 16.24 -3.00 45.90
CA GLU A 500 16.75 -2.36 47.12
C GLU A 500 16.17 -3.00 48.39
N ALA A 501 14.91 -3.46 48.35
CA ALA A 501 14.29 -4.16 49.47
C ALA A 501 14.82 -5.59 49.65
N ASN A 502 15.22 -6.27 48.57
CA ASN A 502 15.66 -7.68 48.59
C ASN A 502 16.98 -7.90 47.80
N PRO A 503 18.09 -7.28 48.20
CA PRO A 503 19.34 -7.32 47.43
C PRO A 503 20.01 -8.71 47.39
N GLN A 504 19.71 -9.57 48.37
CA GLN A 504 20.27 -10.94 48.48
C GLN A 504 19.42 -12.01 47.76
N SER A 505 18.35 -11.63 47.06
CA SER A 505 17.53 -12.59 46.32
C SER A 505 18.32 -13.21 45.16
N ILE A 506 18.11 -14.51 44.91
CA ILE A 506 18.71 -15.25 43.78
C ILE A 506 18.41 -14.55 42.45
N PHE A 507 17.26 -13.87 42.35
CA PHE A 507 16.83 -13.14 41.17
C PHE A 507 17.75 -11.95 40.81
N PHE A 508 18.44 -11.35 41.80
CA PHE A 508 19.32 -10.19 41.63
C PHE A 508 20.81 -10.53 41.81
N SER A 509 21.18 -11.82 41.79
CA SER A 509 22.57 -12.25 42.05
C SER A 509 23.58 -11.78 40.99
N SER A 510 23.11 -11.34 39.81
CA SER A 510 23.96 -10.81 38.73
C SER A 510 24.30 -9.32 38.90
N CYS A 511 23.71 -8.64 39.89
CA CYS A 511 23.97 -7.23 40.19
C CYS A 511 25.31 -7.06 40.91
N GLN A 512 26.09 -6.04 40.53
CA GLN A 512 27.31 -5.66 41.25
C GLN A 512 26.99 -4.73 42.43
N PRO A 513 27.69 -4.83 43.57
CA PRO A 513 27.38 -4.05 44.77
C PRO A 513 27.69 -2.55 44.67
N ASP A 514 28.66 -2.16 43.83
CA ASP A 514 29.16 -0.77 43.73
C ASP A 514 28.56 0.04 42.56
N VAL A 515 27.66 -0.56 41.77
CA VAL A 515 27.01 0.07 40.60
C VAL A 515 25.50 -0.16 40.70
N PRO A 516 24.64 0.86 40.52
CA PRO A 516 23.19 0.66 40.49
C PRO A 516 22.80 -0.34 39.39
N CYS A 517 22.14 -1.42 39.81
CA CYS A 517 21.82 -2.53 38.92
C CYS A 517 20.68 -2.22 37.94
N ILE A 518 19.73 -1.37 38.35
CA ILE A 518 18.53 -1.06 37.57
C ILE A 518 18.52 0.43 37.26
N THR A 519 18.37 0.76 35.98
CA THR A 519 18.21 2.12 35.50
C THR A 519 16.75 2.34 35.07
N PRO A 520 15.90 3.05 35.82
CA PRO A 520 14.49 3.25 35.45
C PRO A 520 14.28 3.96 34.11
N GLY A 521 15.26 4.74 33.63
CA GLY A 521 15.23 5.40 32.32
C GLY A 521 15.16 4.43 31.15
N THR A 522 15.85 3.28 31.24
CA THR A 522 15.85 2.27 30.17
C THR A 522 14.48 1.59 30.05
N TYR A 523 13.78 1.39 31.15
CA TYR A 523 12.40 0.89 31.17
C TYR A 523 11.42 1.90 30.55
N ALA A 524 11.57 3.19 30.86
CA ALA A 524 10.80 4.25 30.22
C ALA A 524 11.01 4.25 28.70
N PHE A 525 12.25 4.15 28.27
CA PHE A 525 12.62 4.07 26.85
C PHE A 525 12.01 2.85 26.15
N LEU A 526 12.12 1.65 26.72
CA LEU A 526 11.52 0.43 26.18
C LEU A 526 9.98 0.49 26.18
N GLY A 527 9.38 1.07 27.22
CA GLY A 527 7.94 1.30 27.29
C GLY A 527 7.44 2.26 26.21
N ALA A 528 8.20 3.31 25.91
CA ALA A 528 7.90 4.23 24.80
C ALA A 528 7.91 3.52 23.44
N ALA A 529 8.92 2.65 23.21
CA ALA A 529 9.00 1.83 22.00
C ALA A 529 7.81 0.85 21.88
N ALA A 530 7.42 0.21 23.00
CA ALA A 530 6.27 -0.69 23.06
C ALA A 530 4.96 0.02 22.68
N ALA A 531 4.69 1.17 23.30
CA ALA A 531 3.46 1.92 23.04
C ALA A 531 3.38 2.47 21.60
N LEU A 532 4.51 2.92 21.04
CA LEU A 532 4.58 3.36 19.65
C LEU A 532 4.34 2.20 18.67
N SER A 533 5.01 1.06 18.89
CA SER A 533 4.84 -0.14 18.07
C SER A 533 3.40 -0.67 18.15
N GLY A 534 2.79 -0.65 19.33
CA GLY A 534 1.41 -1.12 19.54
C GLY A 534 0.35 -0.33 18.79
N ILE A 535 0.53 0.98 18.59
CA ILE A 535 -0.43 1.82 17.83
C ILE A 535 -0.16 1.78 16.32
N MET A 536 1.11 1.76 15.92
CA MET A 536 1.49 1.86 14.52
C MET A 536 1.63 0.50 13.83
N HIS A 537 1.76 -0.60 14.57
CA HIS A 537 2.02 -1.95 14.05
C HIS A 537 3.30 -2.07 13.22
N ILE A 538 4.29 -1.22 13.52
CA ILE A 538 5.65 -1.25 12.94
C ILE A 538 6.66 -1.78 13.94
N THR A 539 7.71 -2.39 13.41
CA THR A 539 8.70 -3.13 14.19
C THR A 539 10.11 -2.65 13.91
N VAL A 540 10.65 -2.95 12.73
CA VAL A 540 12.04 -2.71 12.37
C VAL A 540 12.36 -1.22 12.43
N SER A 541 11.45 -0.38 11.93
CA SER A 541 11.61 1.07 11.94
C SER A 541 11.67 1.63 13.36
N VAL A 542 10.82 1.13 14.28
CA VAL A 542 10.81 1.60 15.68
C VAL A 542 12.12 1.26 16.37
N VAL A 543 12.59 0.02 16.22
CA VAL A 543 13.86 -0.42 16.83
C VAL A 543 15.01 0.46 16.35
N VAL A 544 15.10 0.75 15.05
CA VAL A 544 16.17 1.58 14.50
C VAL A 544 16.05 3.04 14.92
N ILE A 545 14.84 3.62 14.95
CA ILE A 545 14.62 4.98 15.46
C ILE A 545 15.09 5.07 16.92
N MET A 546 14.67 4.13 17.75
CA MET A 546 14.99 4.09 19.17
C MET A 546 16.50 3.90 19.41
N PHE A 547 17.16 3.06 18.61
CA PHE A 547 18.61 2.90 18.64
C PHE A 547 19.36 4.16 18.20
N GLU A 548 18.97 4.82 17.09
CA GLU A 548 19.66 6.04 16.62
C GLU A 548 19.49 7.20 17.62
N LEU A 549 18.35 7.27 18.31
CA LEU A 549 18.11 8.22 19.40
C LEU A 549 19.04 7.99 20.59
N THR A 550 19.24 6.73 20.99
CA THR A 550 20.01 6.43 22.20
C THR A 550 21.52 6.36 21.95
N GLY A 551 21.92 6.00 20.74
CA GLY A 551 23.31 5.69 20.40
C GLY A 551 23.83 4.41 21.08
N ALA A 552 23.00 3.71 21.86
CA ALA A 552 23.39 2.55 22.66
C ALA A 552 23.06 1.24 21.93
N LEU A 553 24.09 0.61 21.34
CA LEU A 553 23.94 -0.65 20.60
C LEU A 553 23.47 -1.83 21.49
N THR A 554 23.73 -1.76 22.80
CA THR A 554 23.44 -2.81 23.77
C THR A 554 21.94 -3.06 23.95
N TYR A 555 21.10 -2.02 23.80
CA TYR A 555 19.66 -2.08 23.99
C TYR A 555 18.86 -2.48 22.74
N ILE A 556 19.53 -2.76 21.62
CA ILE A 556 18.85 -3.22 20.39
C ILE A 556 18.08 -4.53 20.64
N LEU A 557 18.72 -5.51 21.29
CA LEU A 557 18.09 -6.81 21.54
C LEU A 557 16.87 -6.71 22.49
N PRO A 558 16.96 -6.06 23.67
CA PRO A 558 15.78 -5.78 24.50
C PRO A 558 14.65 -5.08 23.74
N THR A 559 14.98 -4.07 22.94
CA THR A 559 13.97 -3.34 22.15
C THR A 559 13.28 -4.26 21.14
N MET A 560 14.03 -5.14 20.45
CA MET A 560 13.45 -6.15 19.54
C MET A 560 12.53 -7.14 20.26
N ILE A 561 12.88 -7.58 21.48
CA ILE A 561 12.04 -8.48 22.28
C ILE A 561 10.73 -7.78 22.65
N VAL A 562 10.81 -6.56 23.20
CA VAL A 562 9.63 -5.77 23.61
C VAL A 562 8.69 -5.51 22.42
N VAL A 563 9.25 -5.07 21.30
CA VAL A 563 8.50 -4.79 20.06
C VAL A 563 7.93 -6.08 19.45
N GLY A 564 8.67 -7.19 19.52
CA GLY A 564 8.19 -8.50 19.07
C GLY A 564 6.98 -9.00 19.87
N VAL A 565 7.05 -8.90 21.20
CA VAL A 565 5.92 -9.23 22.10
C VAL A 565 4.74 -8.29 21.86
N THR A 566 5.01 -6.99 21.72
CA THR A 566 3.99 -5.98 21.40
C THR A 566 3.22 -6.36 20.13
N LYS A 567 3.95 -6.68 19.04
CA LYS A 567 3.35 -7.10 17.78
C LYS A 567 2.53 -8.38 17.91
N ALA A 568 3.05 -9.40 18.59
CA ALA A 568 2.34 -10.65 18.82
C ALA A 568 1.01 -10.42 19.55
N VAL A 569 0.99 -9.55 20.56
CA VAL A 569 -0.24 -9.18 21.28
C VAL A 569 -1.18 -8.36 20.39
N SER A 570 -0.66 -7.38 19.65
CA SER A 570 -1.45 -6.55 18.74
C SER A 570 -2.18 -7.36 17.66
N GLU A 571 -1.52 -8.35 17.07
CA GLU A 571 -2.10 -9.21 16.01
C GLU A 571 -3.29 -10.05 16.50
N LEU A 572 -3.38 -10.34 17.81
CA LEU A 572 -4.54 -11.04 18.40
C LEU A 572 -5.81 -10.18 18.40
N PHE A 573 -5.68 -8.85 18.49
CA PHE A 573 -6.83 -7.92 18.55
C PHE A 573 -7.20 -7.31 17.20
N GLY A 574 -6.36 -7.47 16.18
CA GLY A 574 -6.68 -7.09 14.82
C GLY A 574 -5.46 -6.81 13.94
N LYS A 575 -5.71 -6.75 12.63
CA LYS A 575 -4.69 -6.44 11.62
C LYS A 575 -4.63 -4.93 11.35
N GLY A 576 -3.43 -4.44 11.00
CA GLY A 576 -3.14 -3.06 10.62
C GLY A 576 -3.05 -2.06 11.78
N GLY A 577 -2.22 -1.03 11.62
CA GLY A 577 -2.07 0.06 12.59
C GLY A 577 -3.17 1.14 12.47
N ILE A 578 -3.07 2.20 13.29
CA ILE A 578 -4.04 3.30 13.30
C ILE A 578 -4.22 3.97 11.93
N ALA A 579 -3.13 4.11 11.15
CA ALA A 579 -3.19 4.74 9.84
C ALA A 579 -4.04 3.91 8.85
N ASP A 580 -3.92 2.59 8.88
CA ASP A 580 -4.69 1.66 8.04
C ASP A 580 -6.16 1.66 8.44
N ARG A 581 -6.43 1.59 9.75
CA ARG A 581 -7.80 1.67 10.27
C ARG A 581 -8.49 2.98 9.93
N MET A 582 -7.75 4.09 9.92
CA MET A 582 -8.29 5.40 9.54
C MET A 582 -8.59 5.51 8.04
N ILE A 583 -7.86 4.80 7.17
CA ILE A 583 -8.16 4.71 5.73
C ILE A 583 -9.53 4.05 5.53
N TRP A 584 -9.76 2.90 6.16
CA TRP A 584 -11.03 2.18 6.11
C TRP A 584 -12.18 3.00 6.70
N PHE A 585 -11.98 3.60 7.88
CA PHE A 585 -12.98 4.47 8.52
C PHE A 585 -13.33 5.70 7.66
N SER A 586 -12.32 6.30 7.03
CA SER A 586 -12.51 7.41 6.10
C SER A 586 -13.11 6.96 4.77
N GLY A 587 -13.13 5.65 4.47
CA GLY A 587 -13.58 5.07 3.20
C GLY A 587 -12.75 5.54 2.01
N PHE A 588 -11.44 5.68 2.21
CA PHE A 588 -10.54 5.98 1.10
C PHE A 588 -10.33 4.73 0.24
N PRO A 589 -10.29 4.85 -1.09
CA PRO A 589 -9.91 3.72 -1.93
C PRO A 589 -8.45 3.40 -1.66
N TYR A 590 -8.22 2.25 -1.04
CA TYR A 590 -6.90 1.74 -0.76
C TYR A 590 -6.91 0.24 -0.98
N LEU A 591 -6.00 -0.22 -1.83
CA LEU A 591 -5.80 -1.63 -2.07
C LEU A 591 -4.60 -2.05 -1.23
N ASP A 592 -4.87 -2.74 -0.12
CA ASP A 592 -3.81 -3.15 0.79
C ASP A 592 -2.91 -4.20 0.13
N HIS A 593 -1.60 -3.98 0.26
CA HIS A 593 -0.59 -4.94 -0.21
C HIS A 593 -0.26 -5.99 0.86
N LYS A 594 -0.57 -5.72 2.13
CA LYS A 594 -0.31 -6.62 3.26
C LYS A 594 -1.35 -7.73 3.37
N GLU A 595 -2.53 -7.55 2.77
CA GLU A 595 -3.64 -8.50 2.85
C GLU A 595 -3.90 -9.23 1.53
N GLU A 596 -3.74 -10.54 1.55
CA GLU A 596 -4.16 -11.43 0.47
C GLU A 596 -5.58 -11.92 0.78
N HIS A 597 -6.53 -11.44 -0.02
CA HIS A 597 -7.91 -11.91 0.03
C HIS A 597 -8.06 -13.01 -1.01
N ASN A 598 -8.60 -14.16 -0.61
CA ASN A 598 -9.00 -15.23 -1.51
C ASN A 598 -10.53 -15.22 -1.63
N PHE A 599 -11.04 -14.63 -2.70
CA PHE A 599 -12.47 -14.54 -2.98
C PHE A 599 -12.99 -15.83 -3.63
N GLY A 600 -12.15 -16.57 -4.36
CA GLY A 600 -12.53 -17.80 -5.07
C GLY A 600 -13.51 -17.54 -6.23
N VAL A 601 -13.61 -16.29 -6.70
CA VAL A 601 -14.55 -15.89 -7.75
C VAL A 601 -13.83 -15.41 -9.01
N PRO A 602 -14.40 -15.66 -10.21
CA PRO A 602 -13.85 -15.11 -11.44
C PRO A 602 -14.11 -13.61 -11.56
N VAL A 603 -13.20 -12.89 -12.21
CA VAL A 603 -13.32 -11.45 -12.47
C VAL A 603 -14.61 -11.06 -13.21
N SER A 604 -15.22 -11.99 -13.96
CA SER A 604 -16.50 -11.77 -14.63
C SER A 604 -17.65 -11.36 -13.69
N GLN A 605 -17.55 -11.65 -12.39
CA GLN A 605 -18.56 -11.22 -11.40
C GLN A 605 -18.32 -9.79 -10.89
N ALA A 606 -17.08 -9.30 -10.94
CA ALA A 606 -16.70 -7.96 -10.49
C ALA A 606 -16.69 -6.92 -11.63
N MET A 607 -16.70 -7.37 -12.89
CA MET A 607 -16.57 -6.50 -14.06
C MET A 607 -17.83 -5.70 -14.40
N ILE A 608 -17.63 -4.57 -15.06
CA ILE A 608 -18.70 -3.84 -15.73
C ILE A 608 -18.87 -4.46 -17.13
N ALA A 609 -20.02 -5.10 -17.36
CA ALA A 609 -20.31 -5.74 -18.65
C ALA A 609 -20.80 -4.76 -19.73
N ASP A 610 -21.54 -3.72 -19.34
CA ASP A 610 -22.05 -2.71 -20.27
C ASP A 610 -21.05 -1.55 -20.42
N VAL A 611 -20.16 -1.66 -21.41
CA VAL A 611 -19.06 -0.73 -21.63
C VAL A 611 -19.33 0.14 -22.85
N VAL A 612 -19.31 1.46 -22.64
CA VAL A 612 -19.36 2.45 -23.72
C VAL A 612 -18.07 2.37 -24.53
N SER A 613 -18.20 1.96 -25.79
CA SER A 613 -17.08 1.69 -26.70
C SER A 613 -17.17 2.55 -27.96
N ILE A 614 -16.04 2.77 -28.62
CA ILE A 614 -15.96 3.56 -29.86
C ILE A 614 -15.63 2.61 -31.03
N PRO A 615 -16.44 2.57 -32.10
CA PRO A 615 -16.14 1.76 -33.27
C PRO A 615 -14.96 2.33 -34.06
N SER A 616 -14.25 1.44 -34.77
CA SER A 616 -13.02 1.77 -35.52
C SER A 616 -13.25 2.80 -36.62
N THR A 617 -14.43 2.79 -37.21
CA THR A 617 -14.90 3.66 -38.29
C THR A 617 -16.39 3.96 -38.12
N GLY A 618 -16.89 4.98 -38.81
CA GLY A 618 -18.34 5.29 -38.88
C GLY A 618 -18.84 6.33 -37.86
N MET A 619 -18.09 6.62 -36.80
CA MET A 619 -18.45 7.70 -35.88
C MET A 619 -18.04 9.08 -36.44
N THR A 620 -18.94 10.07 -36.36
CA THR A 620 -18.67 11.44 -36.77
C THR A 620 -18.01 12.24 -35.65
N LEU A 621 -17.28 13.30 -36.01
CA LEU A 621 -16.66 14.22 -35.04
C LEU A 621 -17.69 14.78 -34.04
N LYS A 622 -18.88 15.18 -34.52
CA LYS A 622 -19.99 15.61 -33.66
C LYS A 622 -20.44 14.53 -32.69
N GLY A 623 -20.48 13.27 -33.13
CA GLY A 623 -20.82 12.13 -32.27
C GLY A 623 -19.81 11.94 -31.13
N ILE A 624 -18.53 12.06 -31.42
CA ILE A 624 -17.47 11.99 -30.40
C ILE A 624 -17.53 13.18 -29.44
N GLU A 625 -17.77 14.39 -29.94
CA GLU A 625 -17.94 15.58 -29.09
C GLU A 625 -19.15 15.45 -28.17
N GLN A 626 -20.26 14.87 -28.66
CA GLN A 626 -21.43 14.55 -27.85
C GLN A 626 -21.12 13.49 -26.80
N LEU A 627 -20.38 12.43 -27.15
CA LEU A 627 -19.92 11.42 -26.21
C LEU A 627 -19.08 12.04 -25.09
N LEU A 628 -18.13 12.90 -25.45
CA LEU A 628 -17.31 13.65 -24.49
C LEU A 628 -18.13 14.65 -23.67
N ALA A 629 -19.19 15.25 -24.21
CA ALA A 629 -20.02 16.18 -23.47
C ALA A 629 -20.99 15.49 -22.50
N ASN A 630 -21.52 14.32 -22.89
CA ASN A 630 -22.52 13.58 -22.12
C ASN A 630 -21.89 12.76 -21.00
N ASP A 631 -20.76 12.12 -21.26
CA ASP A 631 -20.13 11.20 -20.31
C ASP A 631 -18.92 11.83 -19.61
N SER A 632 -18.74 11.47 -18.33
CA SER A 632 -17.57 11.83 -17.51
C SER A 632 -16.44 10.79 -17.57
N TYR A 633 -16.61 9.73 -18.37
CA TYR A 633 -15.63 8.66 -18.53
C TYR A 633 -14.28 9.15 -19.04
N GLN A 634 -13.23 8.48 -18.58
CA GLN A 634 -11.85 8.94 -18.70
C GLN A 634 -11.05 8.21 -19.77
N GLY A 635 -11.65 7.21 -20.39
CA GLY A 635 -11.14 6.51 -21.56
C GLY A 635 -12.19 5.52 -22.08
N PHE A 636 -11.95 5.04 -23.29
CA PHE A 636 -12.90 4.27 -24.07
C PHE A 636 -12.16 3.13 -24.80
N PRO A 637 -12.66 1.89 -24.76
CA PRO A 637 -12.15 0.83 -25.61
C PRO A 637 -12.57 1.08 -27.07
N ILE A 638 -11.64 0.80 -27.98
CA ILE A 638 -11.86 0.84 -29.43
C ILE A 638 -12.22 -0.56 -29.90
N ILE A 639 -13.37 -0.69 -30.55
CA ILE A 639 -13.84 -1.96 -31.12
C ILE A 639 -13.90 -1.87 -32.65
N GLU A 640 -13.88 -3.02 -33.34
CA GLU A 640 -14.00 -3.03 -34.80
C GLU A 640 -15.37 -2.54 -35.26
N ASP A 641 -16.44 -3.18 -34.76
CA ASP A 641 -17.85 -2.89 -35.04
C ASP A 641 -18.71 -3.20 -33.79
N GLU A 642 -19.88 -2.56 -33.65
CA GLU A 642 -20.79 -2.78 -32.52
C GLU A 642 -21.30 -4.23 -32.44
N ASN A 643 -21.38 -4.94 -33.57
CA ASN A 643 -21.83 -6.32 -33.62
C ASN A 643 -20.71 -7.31 -33.26
N SER A 644 -19.51 -7.11 -33.81
CA SER A 644 -18.39 -8.03 -33.59
C SER A 644 -17.78 -7.87 -32.20
N LYS A 645 -17.82 -6.64 -31.65
CA LYS A 645 -17.19 -6.23 -30.39
C LYS A 645 -15.73 -6.67 -30.28
N ILE A 646 -15.03 -6.84 -31.41
CA ILE A 646 -13.62 -7.23 -31.43
C ILE A 646 -12.80 -6.05 -30.91
N LEU A 647 -11.99 -6.29 -29.87
CA LEU A 647 -11.18 -5.26 -29.25
C LEU A 647 -9.95 -4.94 -30.12
N LEU A 648 -9.79 -3.67 -30.49
CA LEU A 648 -8.66 -3.18 -31.28
C LEU A 648 -7.69 -2.33 -30.48
N GLY A 649 -8.15 -1.71 -29.40
CA GLY A 649 -7.30 -0.85 -28.57
C GLY A 649 -8.07 -0.08 -27.50
N TYR A 650 -7.41 0.91 -26.91
CA TYR A 650 -7.97 1.78 -25.88
C TYR A 650 -7.49 3.22 -26.08
N ILE A 651 -8.38 4.19 -25.89
CA ILE A 651 -8.04 5.62 -25.98
C ILE A 651 -8.47 6.37 -24.72
N GLY A 652 -7.57 7.17 -24.16
CA GLY A 652 -7.89 8.05 -23.03
C GLY A 652 -8.66 9.30 -23.48
N ARG A 653 -9.49 9.84 -22.59
CA ARG A 653 -10.27 11.06 -22.84
C ARG A 653 -9.38 12.27 -23.14
N THR A 654 -8.24 12.37 -22.44
CA THR A 654 -7.30 13.49 -22.60
C THR A 654 -6.61 13.42 -23.96
N GLU A 655 -6.16 12.22 -24.35
CA GLU A 655 -5.56 11.93 -25.64
C GLU A 655 -6.55 12.21 -26.78
N LEU A 656 -7.80 11.77 -26.64
CA LEU A 656 -8.87 12.02 -27.61
C LEU A 656 -9.17 13.52 -27.74
N ARG A 657 -9.29 14.25 -26.64
CA ARG A 657 -9.51 15.70 -26.65
C ARG A 657 -8.33 16.45 -27.29
N TYR A 658 -7.11 16.05 -26.96
CA TYR A 658 -5.91 16.61 -27.57
C TYR A 658 -5.87 16.35 -29.09
N ALA A 659 -6.25 15.14 -29.52
CA ALA A 659 -6.30 14.77 -30.92
C ALA A 659 -7.33 15.61 -31.70
N ILE A 660 -8.51 15.84 -31.12
CA ILE A 660 -9.55 16.72 -31.69
C ILE A 660 -9.07 18.17 -31.76
N ASP A 661 -8.52 18.72 -30.67
CA ASP A 661 -8.03 20.10 -30.61
C ASP A 661 -6.87 20.33 -31.58
N ARG A 662 -6.04 19.31 -31.83
CA ARG A 662 -4.99 19.36 -32.86
C ARG A 662 -5.57 19.30 -34.27
N ALA A 663 -6.48 18.37 -34.54
CA ALA A 663 -7.09 18.24 -35.86
C ALA A 663 -7.82 19.53 -36.27
N ARG A 664 -8.43 20.24 -35.31
CA ARG A 664 -9.08 21.56 -35.54
C ARG A 664 -8.09 22.69 -35.84
N ARG A 665 -6.86 22.61 -35.32
CA ARG A 665 -5.80 23.58 -35.63
C ARG A 665 -5.18 23.35 -36.99
N ASP A 666 -5.02 22.09 -37.36
CA ASP A 666 -4.39 21.69 -38.63
C ASP A 666 -5.38 21.85 -39.80
N HIS A 667 -6.69 21.68 -39.57
CA HIS A 667 -7.73 21.75 -40.61
C HIS A 667 -9.03 22.45 -40.14
N ASN A 668 -9.71 23.15 -41.06
CA ASN A 668 -11.05 23.68 -40.83
C ASN A 668 -12.08 22.53 -40.94
N LEU A 669 -12.32 21.83 -39.84
CA LEU A 669 -13.07 20.58 -39.83
C LEU A 669 -14.59 20.79 -39.90
N SER A 670 -15.25 20.05 -40.79
CA SER A 670 -16.71 19.89 -40.75
C SER A 670 -17.14 19.03 -39.56
N PRO A 671 -18.20 19.37 -38.81
CA PRO A 671 -18.72 18.56 -37.71
C PRO A 671 -19.13 17.13 -38.11
N LEU A 672 -19.35 16.89 -39.42
CA LEU A 672 -19.72 15.61 -40.00
C LEU A 672 -18.51 14.80 -40.52
N ALA A 673 -17.29 15.27 -40.29
CA ALA A 673 -16.07 14.53 -40.63
C ALA A 673 -16.08 13.15 -39.96
N GLN A 674 -15.73 12.11 -40.71
CA GLN A 674 -15.67 10.74 -40.20
C GLN A 674 -14.35 10.49 -39.48
N CYS A 675 -14.40 9.80 -38.35
CA CYS A 675 -13.25 9.55 -37.51
C CYS A 675 -12.81 8.08 -37.62
N ILE A 676 -11.50 7.87 -37.79
CA ILE A 676 -10.88 6.56 -37.98
C ILE A 676 -9.93 6.30 -36.82
N PHE A 677 -10.09 5.18 -36.13
CA PHE A 677 -9.30 4.82 -34.94
C PHE A 677 -8.36 3.62 -35.16
N ALA A 678 -8.54 2.87 -36.25
CA ALA A 678 -7.66 1.79 -36.64
C ALA A 678 -7.46 1.75 -38.17
N PRO A 679 -6.32 1.25 -38.68
CA PRO A 679 -6.11 1.09 -40.11
C PRO A 679 -7.12 0.08 -40.68
N SER A 680 -7.88 0.48 -41.70
CA SER A 680 -8.81 -0.43 -42.37
C SER A 680 -8.04 -1.54 -43.09
N ARG A 681 -8.34 -2.81 -42.76
CA ARG A 681 -7.77 -4.00 -43.42
C ARG A 681 -8.13 -4.11 -44.92
N LYS A 682 -9.02 -3.26 -45.45
CA LYS A 682 -9.62 -3.41 -46.80
C LYS A 682 -9.12 -2.45 -47.89
N THR A 683 -8.05 -1.67 -47.70
CA THR A 683 -7.51 -0.82 -48.77
C THR A 683 -6.01 -0.98 -48.95
N ASN A 684 -5.60 -2.02 -49.69
CA ASN A 684 -4.34 -2.06 -50.42
C ASN A 684 -4.46 -1.23 -51.72
N THR A 685 -4.69 0.07 -51.56
CA THR A 685 -4.49 1.03 -52.64
C THR A 685 -3.55 2.09 -52.11
N ALA A 686 -2.40 2.21 -52.76
CA ALA A 686 -1.29 3.06 -52.39
C ALA A 686 -1.77 4.47 -51.98
N ILE A 687 -1.77 4.75 -50.68
CA ILE A 687 -1.79 6.12 -50.18
C ILE A 687 -0.34 6.59 -50.19
N THR A 688 -0.04 7.46 -51.13
CA THR A 688 1.21 8.21 -51.24
C THR A 688 1.56 8.81 -49.88
N LEU A 689 2.60 8.27 -49.24
CA LEU A 689 3.18 8.79 -48.00
C LEU A 689 3.76 10.18 -48.26
N VAL A 690 3.02 11.23 -47.90
CA VAL A 690 3.63 12.53 -47.65
C VAL A 690 4.23 12.49 -46.24
N THR A 691 5.53 12.23 -46.20
CA THR A 691 6.38 12.36 -45.02
C THR A 691 6.33 13.81 -44.50
N PRO A 692 6.18 14.08 -43.19
CA PRO A 692 6.26 15.44 -42.67
C PRO A 692 7.72 15.88 -42.63
N THR A 693 8.14 16.67 -43.62
CA THR A 693 9.41 17.40 -43.59
C THR A 693 9.32 18.59 -42.64
N THR A 694 10.36 18.71 -41.82
CA THR A 694 10.70 19.83 -40.93
C THR A 694 10.66 21.21 -41.61
N PRO A 695 10.46 22.32 -40.86
CA PRO A 695 10.23 23.64 -41.43
C PRO A 695 11.55 24.29 -41.88
N MET A 696 11.63 24.66 -43.15
CA MET A 696 12.58 25.67 -43.63
C MET A 696 11.80 26.75 -44.41
N THR A 697 11.92 27.98 -43.90
CA THR A 697 11.87 29.32 -44.53
C THR A 697 11.07 29.55 -45.83
N PRO A 698 10.29 30.65 -45.93
CA PRO A 698 9.46 30.96 -47.09
C PRO A 698 10.25 31.66 -48.20
N HIS A 699 10.13 31.19 -49.43
CA HIS A 699 10.38 31.99 -50.63
C HIS A 699 9.15 31.92 -51.57
N PRO A 700 8.75 33.04 -52.20
CA PRO A 700 7.61 33.07 -53.10
C PRO A 700 8.04 32.76 -54.52
N SER A 701 7.35 31.84 -55.20
CA SER A 701 7.34 31.85 -56.66
C SER A 701 5.98 31.44 -57.20
N THR A 702 5.49 32.36 -58.00
CA THR A 702 4.26 32.39 -58.78
C THR A 702 4.38 31.45 -59.98
N SER A 703 3.43 30.55 -60.19
CA SER A 703 3.00 30.16 -61.54
C SER A 703 1.63 29.48 -61.50
N THR A 704 0.69 30.18 -62.12
CA THR A 704 -0.62 29.76 -62.56
C THR A 704 -0.53 28.69 -63.65
N SER A 705 -1.25 27.58 -63.48
CA SER A 705 -1.96 26.94 -64.60
C SER A 705 -3.19 26.19 -64.09
N SER A 706 -4.31 26.61 -64.66
CA SER A 706 -5.67 26.13 -64.44
C SER A 706 -5.87 24.72 -65.01
N ALA A 707 -6.38 23.82 -64.17
CA ALA A 707 -7.10 22.62 -64.60
C ALA A 707 -8.46 22.58 -63.87
N PRO A 708 -9.52 22.04 -64.50
CA PRO A 708 -10.91 22.34 -64.14
C PRO A 708 -11.29 21.78 -62.77
N LEU A 709 -12.19 22.49 -62.09
CA LEU A 709 -12.86 22.03 -60.89
C LEU A 709 -13.62 20.72 -61.18
N ASP A 710 -13.11 19.60 -60.69
CA ASP A 710 -13.95 18.48 -60.29
C ASP A 710 -14.64 18.84 -58.97
N TYR A 711 -15.78 19.50 -59.12
CA TYR A 711 -16.73 19.85 -58.06
C TYR A 711 -17.48 18.59 -57.60
N ALA A 712 -16.77 17.60 -57.03
CA ALA A 712 -17.36 16.38 -56.49
C ALA A 712 -16.49 15.66 -55.42
N SER A 713 -15.66 16.37 -54.64
CA SER A 713 -14.91 15.76 -53.52
C SER A 713 -14.97 16.54 -52.19
N SER A 714 -15.96 17.41 -52.02
CA SER A 714 -16.23 18.06 -50.72
C SER A 714 -17.09 17.22 -49.77
N ALA A 715 -17.16 15.90 -49.96
CA ALA A 715 -17.90 14.99 -49.09
C ALA A 715 -16.93 13.99 -48.43
N THR A 716 -16.89 14.04 -47.09
CA THR A 716 -16.13 13.21 -46.14
C THR A 716 -14.62 13.48 -46.01
N ALA A 717 -14.26 14.61 -45.40
CA ALA A 717 -12.97 14.71 -44.72
C ALA A 717 -12.89 13.63 -43.63
N THR A 718 -11.94 12.70 -43.75
CA THR A 718 -11.68 11.66 -42.76
C THR A 718 -10.55 12.09 -41.83
N ILE A 719 -10.74 11.92 -40.53
CA ILE A 719 -9.75 12.27 -39.50
C ILE A 719 -9.17 10.99 -38.93
N ASN A 720 -7.85 10.84 -39.00
CA ASN A 720 -7.16 9.67 -38.48
C ASN A 720 -6.68 9.89 -37.04
N PHE A 721 -7.31 9.17 -36.10
CA PHE A 721 -6.95 9.14 -34.68
C PHE A 721 -6.13 7.91 -34.27
N THR A 722 -5.85 6.98 -35.19
CA THR A 722 -5.02 5.78 -34.95
C THR A 722 -3.72 6.06 -34.18
N PRO A 723 -2.95 7.14 -34.43
CA PRO A 723 -1.70 7.40 -33.71
C PRO A 723 -1.86 7.68 -32.19
N TYR A 724 -3.09 7.98 -31.74
CA TYR A 724 -3.40 8.29 -30.35
C TYR A 724 -4.04 7.12 -29.60
N VAL A 725 -4.34 6.02 -30.30
CA VAL A 725 -4.91 4.79 -29.73
C VAL A 725 -3.79 3.92 -29.19
N ASP A 726 -3.97 3.40 -27.97
CA ASP A 726 -3.14 2.32 -27.45
C ASP A 726 -3.62 1.00 -28.05
N ALA A 727 -2.83 0.44 -28.96
CA ALA A 727 -3.15 -0.80 -29.66
C ALA A 727 -2.95 -2.06 -28.80
N THR A 728 -2.33 -1.95 -27.61
CA THR A 728 -2.02 -3.08 -26.74
C THR A 728 -2.44 -2.81 -25.30
N PRO A 729 -3.74 -2.59 -25.03
CA PRO A 729 -4.23 -2.46 -23.66
C PRO A 729 -4.03 -3.77 -22.90
N LEU A 730 -3.93 -3.70 -21.56
CA LEU A 730 -3.85 -4.89 -20.73
C LEU A 730 -5.20 -5.60 -20.71
N THR A 731 -5.22 -6.85 -21.17
CA THR A 731 -6.43 -7.68 -21.22
C THR A 731 -6.31 -8.91 -20.32
N VAL A 732 -7.43 -9.36 -19.75
CA VAL A 732 -7.51 -10.58 -18.95
C VAL A 732 -8.71 -11.43 -19.37
N HIS A 733 -8.59 -12.74 -19.18
CA HIS A 733 -9.66 -13.68 -19.45
C HIS A 733 -10.78 -13.56 -18.38
N PRO A 734 -12.08 -13.63 -18.73
CA PRO A 734 -13.18 -13.46 -17.77
C PRO A 734 -13.22 -14.49 -16.63
N ARG A 735 -12.65 -15.68 -16.84
CA ARG A 735 -12.53 -16.73 -15.80
C ARG A 735 -11.30 -16.58 -14.90
N LEU A 736 -10.46 -15.58 -15.13
CA LEU A 736 -9.29 -15.36 -14.28
C LEU A 736 -9.76 -15.05 -12.84
N PRO A 737 -9.15 -15.65 -11.81
CA PRO A 737 -9.50 -15.36 -10.42
C PRO A 737 -9.32 -13.86 -10.11
N LEU A 738 -10.26 -13.29 -9.36
CA LEU A 738 -10.27 -11.86 -9.02
C LEU A 738 -9.00 -11.43 -8.26
N GLU A 739 -8.43 -12.34 -7.47
CA GLU A 739 -7.21 -12.15 -6.69
C GLU A 739 -6.03 -11.81 -7.60
N THR A 740 -5.88 -12.56 -8.69
CA THR A 740 -4.83 -12.33 -9.69
C THR A 740 -5.02 -10.98 -10.37
N VAL A 741 -6.26 -10.57 -10.65
CA VAL A 741 -6.54 -9.25 -11.23
C VAL A 741 -6.22 -8.13 -10.24
N MET A 742 -6.54 -8.30 -8.96
CA MET A 742 -6.16 -7.36 -7.90
C MET A 742 -4.63 -7.31 -7.71
N GLU A 743 -3.93 -8.43 -7.87
CA GLU A 743 -2.48 -8.47 -7.86
C GLU A 743 -1.86 -7.74 -9.06
N LEU A 744 -2.45 -7.85 -10.26
CA LEU A 744 -2.06 -7.06 -11.43
C LEU A 744 -2.23 -5.56 -11.16
N PHE A 745 -3.34 -5.15 -10.54
CA PHE A 745 -3.54 -3.77 -10.10
C PHE A 745 -2.48 -3.31 -9.09
N ARG A 746 -2.10 -4.17 -8.13
CA ARG A 746 -1.07 -3.87 -7.12
C ARG A 746 0.33 -3.75 -7.71
N LYS A 747 0.77 -4.74 -8.50
CA LYS A 747 2.15 -4.85 -8.98
C LYS A 747 2.43 -3.98 -10.20
N ILE A 748 1.52 -3.96 -11.16
CA ILE A 748 1.71 -3.27 -12.45
C ILE A 748 1.12 -1.86 -12.39
N GLY A 749 0.03 -1.68 -11.66
CA GLY A 749 -0.64 -0.40 -11.54
C GLY A 749 -1.35 0.12 -12.80
N PRO A 750 -2.02 -0.71 -13.62
CA PRO A 750 -2.86 -0.22 -14.70
C PRO A 750 -4.05 0.56 -14.11
N ARG A 751 -4.55 1.55 -14.86
CA ARG A 751 -5.76 2.26 -14.45
C ARG A 751 -7.03 1.44 -14.70
N VAL A 752 -7.01 0.67 -15.79
CA VAL A 752 -8.13 -0.10 -16.32
C VAL A 752 -7.57 -1.42 -16.85
N ILE A 753 -8.30 -2.50 -16.64
CA ILE A 753 -8.03 -3.80 -17.27
C ILE A 753 -9.27 -4.16 -18.11
N LEU A 754 -9.05 -4.48 -19.37
CA LEU A 754 -10.13 -4.91 -20.27
C LEU A 754 -10.31 -6.42 -20.17
N ILE A 755 -11.54 -6.89 -20.27
CA ILE A 755 -11.85 -8.32 -20.19
C ILE A 755 -12.24 -8.81 -21.57
N GLU A 756 -11.49 -9.80 -22.04
CA GLU A 756 -11.53 -10.28 -23.40
C GLU A 756 -11.74 -11.80 -23.43
N LEU A 757 -12.65 -12.24 -24.30
CA LEU A 757 -12.87 -13.65 -24.61
C LEU A 757 -12.79 -13.83 -26.13
N CYS A 758 -11.77 -14.55 -26.60
CA CYS A 758 -11.54 -14.83 -28.02
C CYS A 758 -11.59 -13.56 -28.91
N GLY A 759 -10.87 -12.49 -28.55
CA GLY A 759 -10.88 -11.24 -29.31
C GLY A 759 -12.01 -10.28 -28.95
N ARG A 760 -13.09 -10.75 -28.29
CA ARG A 760 -14.28 -9.93 -28.04
C ARG A 760 -14.22 -9.26 -26.68
N LEU A 761 -14.55 -7.97 -26.65
CA LEU A 761 -14.71 -7.20 -25.43
C LEU A 761 -15.95 -7.69 -24.65
N CYS A 762 -15.73 -8.31 -23.50
CA CYS A 762 -16.78 -8.77 -22.60
C CYS A 762 -17.09 -7.75 -21.50
N GLY A 763 -16.09 -6.98 -21.09
CA GLY A 763 -16.25 -6.02 -20.01
C GLY A 763 -14.98 -5.26 -19.69
N LEU A 764 -15.04 -4.46 -18.63
CA LEU A 764 -13.96 -3.64 -18.13
C LEU A 764 -13.97 -3.69 -16.61
N VAL A 765 -12.80 -3.70 -15.99
CA VAL A 765 -12.65 -3.61 -14.54
C VAL A 765 -11.68 -2.49 -14.17
N THR A 766 -12.02 -1.74 -13.12
CA THR A 766 -11.14 -0.76 -12.50
C THR A 766 -10.83 -1.15 -11.06
N VAL A 767 -9.78 -0.54 -10.47
CA VAL A 767 -9.46 -0.75 -9.04
C VAL A 767 -10.65 -0.44 -8.14
N LYS A 768 -11.46 0.57 -8.50
CA LYS A 768 -12.65 0.96 -7.73
C LYS A 768 -13.71 -0.12 -7.74
N ASP A 769 -13.84 -0.88 -8.83
CA ASP A 769 -14.82 -1.95 -8.95
C ASP A 769 -14.40 -3.17 -8.13
N CYS A 770 -13.11 -3.52 -8.15
CA CYS A 770 -12.54 -4.54 -7.27
C CYS A 770 -12.78 -4.22 -5.79
N LEU A 771 -12.53 -2.97 -5.38
CA LEU A 771 -12.75 -2.54 -3.99
C LEU A 771 -14.23 -2.57 -3.59
N LYS A 772 -15.14 -2.16 -4.49
CA LYS A 772 -16.58 -2.29 -4.26
C LYS A 772 -17.01 -3.75 -4.11
N PHE A 773 -16.43 -4.63 -4.92
CA PHE A 773 -16.71 -6.06 -4.84
C PHE A 773 -16.22 -6.64 -3.52
N GLN A 774 -15.00 -6.30 -3.09
CA GLN A 774 -14.44 -6.73 -1.82
C GLN A 774 -15.35 -6.37 -0.64
N ILE A 775 -15.79 -5.12 -0.55
CA ILE A 775 -16.68 -4.66 0.54
C ILE A 775 -18.00 -5.46 0.53
N ARG A 776 -18.62 -5.63 -0.64
CA ARG A 776 -19.86 -6.40 -0.77
C ARG A 776 -19.68 -7.87 -0.36
N PHE A 777 -18.55 -8.46 -0.73
CA PHE A 777 -18.20 -9.83 -0.37
C PHE A 777 -18.00 -9.98 1.14
N GLU A 778 -17.28 -9.05 1.78
CA GLU A 778 -17.08 -9.02 3.23
C GLU A 778 -18.38 -8.82 4.01
N GLU A 779 -19.25 -7.92 3.55
CA GLU A 779 -20.58 -7.69 4.12
C GLU A 779 -21.46 -8.95 4.00
N ALA A 780 -21.43 -9.64 2.85
CA ALA A 780 -22.17 -10.89 2.64
C ALA A 780 -21.63 -12.03 3.53
N ALA A 781 -20.31 -12.21 3.61
CA ALA A 781 -19.68 -13.21 4.46
C ALA A 781 -19.98 -12.98 5.96
N SER A 782 -20.00 -11.71 6.39
CA SER A 782 -20.34 -11.34 7.77
C SER A 782 -21.81 -11.58 8.09
N ALA A 783 -22.72 -11.41 7.13
CA ALA A 783 -24.14 -11.69 7.29
C ALA A 783 -24.44 -13.19 7.41
N GLU A 784 -23.72 -14.04 6.66
CA GLU A 784 -23.80 -15.50 6.80
C GLU A 784 -23.28 -15.98 8.17
N HIS A 785 -22.21 -15.38 8.68
CA HIS A 785 -21.64 -15.74 9.98
C HIS A 785 -22.56 -15.37 11.16
N ASN A 786 -23.27 -14.24 11.08
CA ASN A 786 -24.23 -13.82 12.11
C ASN A 786 -25.49 -14.71 12.17
N HIS A 787 -25.82 -15.47 11.12
CA HIS A 787 -26.96 -16.38 11.15
C HIS A 787 -26.69 -17.69 11.91
N HIS A 788 -25.42 -18.04 12.15
CA HIS A 788 -25.03 -19.27 12.84
C HIS A 788 -24.69 -19.12 14.34
N HIS A 789 -24.66 -17.90 14.88
CA HIS A 789 -24.21 -17.62 16.26
C HIS A 789 -25.31 -17.48 17.32
N HIS A 790 -26.50 -18.07 17.13
CA HIS A 790 -27.52 -18.12 18.19
C HIS A 790 -27.30 -19.23 19.25
N HIS A 791 -26.15 -19.92 19.25
CA HIS A 791 -25.75 -20.79 20.35
C HIS A 791 -24.46 -20.28 21.00
N GLY A 792 -24.56 -20.03 22.31
CA GLY A 792 -23.64 -19.21 23.10
C GLY A 792 -22.19 -19.67 23.13
N HIS A 793 -21.29 -18.70 23.10
CA HIS A 793 -19.88 -18.82 23.44
C HIS A 793 -19.59 -17.91 24.66
N PRO A 794 -18.73 -18.30 25.62
CA PRO A 794 -18.52 -17.58 26.88
C PRO A 794 -17.50 -16.43 26.73
N GLY A 795 -17.66 -15.60 25.69
CA GLY A 795 -16.85 -14.40 25.43
C GLY A 795 -17.63 -13.07 25.47
N ASP A 796 -18.95 -13.13 25.73
CA ASP A 796 -19.85 -11.97 25.64
C ASP A 796 -19.86 -11.05 26.88
N GLU A 797 -19.17 -11.40 27.97
CA GLU A 797 -19.16 -10.57 29.19
C GLU A 797 -18.39 -9.24 29.00
N ASP A 798 -17.29 -9.24 28.23
CA ASP A 798 -16.52 -8.03 27.94
C ASP A 798 -17.24 -7.08 26.98
N SER A 799 -18.05 -7.62 26.05
CA SER A 799 -18.85 -6.79 25.15
C SER A 799 -20.03 -6.16 25.88
N ALA A 800 -20.67 -6.89 26.81
CA ALA A 800 -21.75 -6.37 27.64
C ALA A 800 -21.27 -5.29 28.64
N ALA A 801 -20.10 -5.45 29.25
CA ALA A 801 -19.50 -4.42 30.09
C ALA A 801 -19.16 -3.15 29.29
N GLN A 802 -18.65 -3.32 28.06
CA GLN A 802 -18.35 -2.22 27.14
C GLN A 802 -19.62 -1.50 26.65
N GLU A 803 -20.70 -2.23 26.38
CA GLU A 803 -22.01 -1.65 26.05
C GLU A 803 -22.57 -0.83 27.22
N ARG A 804 -22.47 -1.32 28.47
CA ARG A 804 -22.90 -0.57 29.66
C ARG A 804 -22.11 0.73 29.84
N VAL A 805 -20.79 0.72 29.63
CA VAL A 805 -19.97 1.93 29.67
C VAL A 805 -20.36 2.90 28.55
N TRP A 806 -20.63 2.39 27.35
CA TRP A 806 -21.12 3.20 26.23
C TRP A 806 -22.50 3.80 26.52
N GLU A 807 -23.42 3.04 27.09
CA GLU A 807 -24.73 3.52 27.54
C GLU A 807 -24.60 4.60 28.61
N MET A 808 -23.68 4.45 29.56
CA MET A 808 -23.40 5.48 30.57
C MET A 808 -22.83 6.76 29.95
N ILE A 809 -21.92 6.66 28.97
CA ILE A 809 -21.38 7.81 28.24
C ILE A 809 -22.48 8.49 27.41
N MET A 810 -23.34 7.71 26.75
CA MET A 810 -24.46 8.25 25.96
C MET A 810 -25.53 8.89 26.84
N ALA A 811 -25.80 8.33 28.03
CA ALA A 811 -26.69 8.93 29.03
C ALA A 811 -26.11 10.23 29.59
N ALA A 812 -24.80 10.26 29.86
CA ALA A 812 -24.10 11.47 30.29
C ALA A 812 -24.12 12.54 29.19
N ALA A 813 -23.92 12.17 27.92
CA ALA A 813 -23.99 13.08 26.77
C ALA A 813 -25.41 13.65 26.57
N GLY A 814 -26.45 12.83 26.74
CA GLY A 814 -27.85 13.27 26.70
C GLY A 814 -28.18 14.25 27.83
N TRP A 815 -27.77 13.93 29.06
CA TRP A 815 -27.92 14.82 30.21
C TRP A 815 -27.18 16.15 30.03
N LEU A 816 -25.96 16.11 29.47
CA LEU A 816 -25.18 17.31 29.14
C LEU A 816 -25.86 18.15 28.06
N SER A 817 -26.41 17.50 27.03
CA SER A 817 -27.17 18.15 25.96
C SER A 817 -28.40 18.88 26.49
N ASP A 818 -29.19 18.24 27.35
CA ASP A 818 -30.37 18.84 27.96
C ASP A 818 -30.01 20.02 28.86
N ARG A 819 -28.89 19.91 29.60
CA ARG A 819 -28.40 20.98 30.48
C ARG A 819 -27.83 22.16 29.68
N VAL A 820 -27.09 21.90 28.60
CA VAL A 820 -26.57 22.94 27.69
C VAL A 820 -27.71 23.62 26.94
N GLY A 821 -28.73 22.86 26.49
CA GLY A 821 -29.93 23.41 25.87
C GLY A 821 -30.72 24.32 26.81
N SER A 822 -30.85 23.91 28.09
CA SER A 822 -31.47 24.70 29.16
C SER A 822 -30.67 25.98 29.48
N LEU A 823 -29.35 25.89 29.62
CA LEU A 823 -28.48 27.01 29.99
C LEU A 823 -28.29 28.03 28.86
N THR A 824 -28.38 27.59 27.60
CA THR A 824 -28.21 28.47 26.43
C THR A 824 -29.53 29.05 25.91
N GLY A 825 -30.65 28.81 26.61
CA GLY A 825 -31.98 29.28 26.19
C GLY A 825 -32.40 28.70 24.83
N GLY A 826 -31.97 27.48 24.50
CA GLY A 826 -32.24 26.83 23.22
C GLY A 826 -31.37 27.29 22.04
N ARG A 827 -30.33 28.13 22.25
CA ARG A 827 -29.41 28.56 21.18
C ARG A 827 -28.43 27.46 20.73
N ILE A 828 -28.10 26.52 21.61
CA ILE A 828 -27.27 25.36 21.27
C ILE A 828 -28.12 24.10 21.47
N ARG A 829 -28.68 23.56 20.38
CA ARG A 829 -29.35 22.25 20.36
C ARG A 829 -28.39 21.22 19.78
N LEU A 830 -27.90 20.30 20.62
CA LEU A 830 -27.12 19.15 20.18
C LEU A 830 -28.08 18.06 19.64
N GLY A 831 -28.63 18.25 18.42
CA GLY A 831 -29.33 17.24 17.62
C GLY A 831 -30.71 16.75 18.10
N GLU A 832 -31.76 16.94 17.28
CA GLU A 832 -33.17 16.55 17.53
C GLU A 832 -33.52 15.07 17.22
N SER A 833 -32.56 14.17 17.04
CA SER A 833 -32.84 12.79 16.59
C SER A 833 -33.13 11.77 17.72
N TRP A 834 -33.39 12.22 18.95
CA TRP A 834 -33.43 11.31 20.13
C TRP A 834 -34.82 10.75 20.47
N GLU A 835 -35.92 11.31 19.94
CA GLU A 835 -37.28 10.82 20.28
C GLU A 835 -37.77 9.61 19.47
N GLY A 836 -37.09 9.28 18.37
CA GLY A 836 -37.43 8.11 17.53
C GLY A 836 -37.07 6.77 18.17
N ASP A 837 -35.92 6.67 18.86
CA ASP A 837 -35.40 5.40 19.36
C ASP A 837 -36.07 4.93 20.68
N ARG A 838 -36.67 5.84 21.46
CA ARG A 838 -37.43 5.44 22.67
C ARG A 838 -38.67 4.62 22.37
N ARG A 839 -39.32 4.83 21.22
CA ARG A 839 -40.56 4.10 20.86
C ARG A 839 -40.28 2.72 20.27
N VAL A 840 -39.18 2.55 19.56
CA VAL A 840 -38.82 1.25 18.94
C VAL A 840 -38.35 0.23 19.99
N TRP A 841 -37.76 0.68 21.10
CA TRP A 841 -37.28 -0.22 22.16
C TRP A 841 -38.34 -0.57 23.22
N ALA A 842 -39.34 0.29 23.45
CA ALA A 842 -40.45 0.00 24.35
C ALA A 842 -41.42 -1.06 23.80
N ASP A 843 -41.45 -1.27 22.49
CA ASP A 843 -42.32 -2.26 21.84
C ASP A 843 -41.70 -3.68 21.84
N ARG A 844 -40.36 -3.77 21.88
CA ARG A 844 -39.63 -5.05 21.97
C ARG A 844 -39.69 -5.70 23.35
N SER A 845 -39.90 -4.92 24.41
CA SER A 845 -40.04 -5.44 25.79
C SER A 845 -41.47 -5.87 26.14
N ARG A 846 -42.47 -5.51 25.33
CA ARG A 846 -43.88 -5.90 25.54
C ARG A 846 -44.29 -7.23 24.90
N HIS A 847 -43.48 -7.80 24.00
CA HIS A 847 -43.75 -9.10 23.36
C HIS A 847 -43.06 -10.31 24.01
N ARG A 848 -42.54 -10.16 25.24
CA ARG A 848 -41.86 -11.24 25.97
C ARG A 848 -42.37 -11.51 27.39
N GLY A 849 -43.62 -11.15 27.68
CA GLY A 849 -44.25 -11.41 28.97
C GLY A 849 -45.70 -11.86 28.81
N GLY A 850 -45.95 -13.17 28.94
CA GLY A 850 -47.30 -13.71 28.99
C GLY A 850 -47.32 -15.23 28.84
N GLY A 851 -47.23 -15.96 29.96
CA GLY A 851 -47.33 -17.42 29.99
C GLY A 851 -46.93 -17.99 31.34
N SER A 852 -47.79 -17.77 32.34
CA SER A 852 -47.75 -18.39 33.67
C SER A 852 -48.07 -19.88 33.63
N GLY A 853 -47.36 -20.70 34.41
CA GLY A 853 -47.68 -22.12 34.62
C GLY A 853 -46.74 -22.81 35.63
N GLU A 854 -47.22 -22.85 36.86
CA GLU A 854 -46.89 -23.65 38.06
C GLU A 854 -46.24 -25.06 37.95
N ILE A 855 -45.48 -25.39 39.02
CA ILE A 855 -45.48 -26.66 39.83
C ILE A 855 -44.46 -27.80 39.52
N LEU A 856 -43.64 -28.09 40.57
CA LEU A 856 -43.05 -29.37 41.09
C LEU A 856 -42.19 -30.24 40.13
N ASP A 857 -41.29 -31.14 40.52
CA ASP A 857 -40.50 -31.57 41.69
C ASP A 857 -39.69 -32.80 41.19
N GLY A 858 -38.60 -33.17 41.89
CA GLY A 858 -37.99 -34.51 41.81
C GLY A 858 -36.75 -34.67 40.92
N THR A 859 -35.57 -34.92 41.51
CA THR A 859 -34.91 -36.25 41.71
C THR A 859 -33.91 -36.53 40.58
N GLU A 860 -32.65 -36.97 40.70
CA GLU A 860 -31.71 -37.51 41.71
C GLU A 860 -30.31 -37.27 41.06
N ASP A 861 -29.29 -36.77 41.75
CA ASP A 861 -28.30 -37.43 42.61
C ASP A 861 -27.27 -38.38 41.94
N VAL A 862 -26.03 -38.29 42.45
CA VAL A 862 -24.82 -39.13 42.26
C VAL A 862 -23.99 -38.89 40.98
N GLY A 863 -22.67 -38.68 40.97
CA GLY A 863 -21.62 -38.74 41.99
C GLY A 863 -20.31 -39.27 41.36
N ASP A 864 -19.21 -38.62 41.72
CA ASP A 864 -17.79 -39.04 41.76
C ASP A 864 -16.82 -39.11 40.55
N GLU A 865 -15.69 -38.41 40.79
CA GLU A 865 -14.25 -38.70 40.58
C GLU A 865 -13.72 -39.13 39.19
N GLY A 866 -12.58 -38.69 38.67
CA GLY A 866 -11.48 -37.85 39.14
C GLY A 866 -10.32 -37.87 38.13
N ALA A 867 -9.41 -36.88 38.26
CA ALA A 867 -7.99 -36.87 37.90
C ALA A 867 -7.46 -36.89 36.44
N LEU A 868 -6.82 -35.77 36.10
CA LEU A 868 -5.49 -35.53 35.48
C LEU A 868 -5.12 -36.03 34.04
N GLU A 869 -4.78 -35.01 33.25
CA GLU A 869 -3.54 -34.78 32.49
C GLU A 869 -3.36 -35.09 30.99
N LEU A 870 -2.81 -34.05 30.33
CA LEU A 870 -1.97 -33.95 29.13
C LEU A 870 -2.54 -34.22 27.71
N PHE A 871 -2.50 -33.15 26.90
CA PHE A 871 -2.45 -33.11 25.41
C PHE A 871 -1.32 -34.01 24.84
N PRO A 872 -1.22 -34.34 23.51
CA PRO A 872 -1.85 -33.71 22.33
C PRO A 872 -2.24 -34.63 21.13
N ARG A 873 -2.75 -34.00 20.05
CA ARG A 873 -2.75 -34.37 18.60
C ARG A 873 -3.85 -35.25 17.98
N LYS A 874 -4.45 -34.66 16.93
CA LYS A 874 -4.78 -35.17 15.58
C LYS A 874 -5.86 -36.26 15.38
N ALA A 875 -6.83 -35.85 14.54
CA ALA A 875 -7.33 -36.49 13.31
C ALA A 875 -8.49 -37.50 13.35
N LYS A 876 -9.42 -37.29 12.39
CA LYS A 876 -10.35 -38.27 11.75
C LYS A 876 -11.44 -38.84 12.67
N MET A 877 -12.63 -39.28 12.25
CA MET A 877 -13.38 -39.39 10.99
C MET A 877 -14.83 -39.80 11.39
N ALA A 878 -15.81 -39.49 10.53
CA ALA A 878 -16.97 -40.29 10.11
C ALA A 878 -17.81 -41.17 11.09
N VAL A 879 -19.15 -41.11 10.93
CA VAL A 879 -20.14 -42.23 10.94
C VAL A 879 -21.34 -41.75 10.09
N GLU A 880 -21.64 -42.28 8.89
CA GLU A 880 -22.31 -43.55 8.47
C GLU A 880 -23.83 -43.63 8.78
N ILE A 881 -24.72 -43.56 7.75
CA ILE A 881 -25.36 -44.63 6.91
C ILE A 881 -26.66 -45.20 7.49
N ILE A 882 -27.78 -45.07 6.73
CA ILE A 882 -28.75 -46.13 6.31
C ILE A 882 -29.41 -45.64 4.97
N ASN A 883 -29.03 -46.11 3.78
CA ASN A 883 -29.65 -47.15 2.90
C ASN A 883 -31.20 -47.06 2.71
N THR A 884 -31.82 -47.09 1.52
CA THR A 884 -31.73 -48.10 0.43
C THR A 884 -32.41 -47.66 -0.89
N SER A 885 -31.80 -48.10 -2.01
CA SER A 885 -32.35 -48.57 -3.31
C SER A 885 -33.24 -47.71 -4.23
N ALA A 886 -32.72 -47.35 -5.42
CA ALA A 886 -33.09 -47.95 -6.72
C ALA A 886 -32.32 -47.31 -7.90
N GLN A 887 -31.78 -48.15 -8.79
CA GLN A 887 -31.01 -47.81 -10.00
C GLN A 887 -31.92 -47.35 -11.16
N VAL A 888 -31.40 -46.46 -12.04
CA VAL A 888 -31.40 -46.52 -13.53
C VAL A 888 -30.48 -45.38 -14.05
N PRO A 889 -29.75 -45.56 -15.18
CA PRO A 889 -28.45 -44.95 -15.42
C PRO A 889 -28.51 -43.73 -16.34
N CYS A 890 -27.58 -42.79 -16.16
CA CYS A 890 -27.37 -41.68 -17.10
C CYS A 890 -25.96 -41.75 -17.68
N GLY A 891 -25.91 -42.11 -18.97
CA GLY A 891 -24.73 -42.08 -19.80
C GLY A 891 -24.17 -40.68 -19.98
N ARG A 892 -22.85 -40.57 -20.00
CA ARG A 892 -22.14 -39.36 -20.43
C ARG A 892 -22.06 -39.37 -21.96
N PRO A 893 -22.42 -38.28 -22.66
CA PRO A 893 -22.08 -38.14 -24.06
C PRO A 893 -20.59 -37.79 -24.16
N THR A 894 -19.83 -38.71 -24.72
CA THR A 894 -18.51 -38.42 -25.29
C THR A 894 -18.68 -37.51 -26.51
N CYS A 895 -18.21 -36.26 -26.44
CA CYS A 895 -17.93 -35.50 -27.65
C CYS A 895 -16.60 -36.01 -28.23
N LYS A 896 -16.71 -36.91 -29.21
CA LYS A 896 -15.62 -37.27 -30.12
C LYS A 896 -15.42 -36.13 -31.11
N CYS A 897 -14.34 -35.37 -30.97
CA CYS A 897 -13.72 -34.74 -32.13
C CYS A 897 -12.82 -35.80 -32.77
N ARG A 898 -13.24 -36.31 -33.93
CA ARG A 898 -12.38 -37.11 -34.82
C ARG A 898 -11.32 -36.18 -35.40
N VAL A 899 -10.11 -36.24 -34.86
CA VAL A 899 -8.89 -35.98 -35.64
C VAL A 899 -8.36 -37.36 -36.04
N ALA A 900 -8.10 -37.53 -37.33
CA ALA A 900 -7.60 -38.78 -37.87
C ALA A 900 -6.27 -39.14 -37.19
N ALA A 901 -6.15 -40.42 -36.80
CA ALA A 901 -4.93 -40.98 -36.28
C ALA A 901 -3.83 -40.90 -37.33
N ASP A 902 -2.72 -40.25 -36.98
CA ASP A 902 -1.41 -40.81 -37.28
C ASP A 902 -0.79 -41.13 -35.91
N ASN A 903 -0.41 -42.39 -35.71
CA ASN A 903 -0.29 -43.02 -34.39
C ASN A 903 1.09 -42.72 -33.76
N ASN A 904 1.43 -41.43 -33.56
CA ASN A 904 2.74 -41.02 -33.05
C ASN A 904 2.77 -41.03 -31.51
N ARG A 905 3.40 -42.04 -30.91
CA ARG A 905 3.53 -42.18 -29.45
C ARG A 905 4.38 -41.08 -28.82
N PHE A 906 5.32 -40.50 -29.57
CA PHE A 906 6.09 -39.35 -29.10
C PHE A 906 5.22 -38.11 -28.93
N GLU A 907 4.28 -37.85 -29.83
CA GLU A 907 3.34 -36.72 -29.68
C GLU A 907 2.38 -36.94 -28.50
N ALA A 908 1.95 -38.20 -28.28
CA ALA A 908 1.19 -38.56 -27.09
C ALA A 908 1.98 -38.31 -25.80
N LEU A 909 3.30 -38.60 -25.78
CA LEU A 909 4.18 -38.25 -24.65
C LEU A 909 4.25 -36.74 -24.45
N VAL A 910 4.45 -35.96 -25.52
CA VAL A 910 4.51 -34.48 -25.44
C VAL A 910 3.22 -33.93 -24.83
N GLN A 911 2.06 -34.42 -25.29
CA GLN A 911 0.76 -34.01 -24.75
C GLN A 911 0.57 -34.45 -23.31
N ALA A 912 0.94 -35.69 -22.95
CA ALA A 912 0.84 -36.19 -21.57
C ALA A 912 1.72 -35.40 -20.60
N LEU A 913 2.94 -35.02 -21.01
CA LEU A 913 3.82 -34.15 -20.21
C LEU A 913 3.21 -32.75 -20.03
N LYS A 914 2.55 -32.22 -21.06
CA LYS A 914 1.87 -30.93 -21.02
C LYS A 914 0.64 -30.95 -20.11
N ASP A 915 -0.15 -32.02 -20.17
CA ASP A 915 -1.33 -32.21 -19.33
C ASP A 915 -0.92 -32.41 -17.86
N ALA A 916 0.12 -33.19 -17.59
CA ALA A 916 0.66 -33.43 -16.25
C ALA A 916 1.25 -32.17 -15.61
N LEU A 917 1.84 -31.26 -16.40
CA LEU A 917 2.32 -29.95 -15.92
C LEU A 917 1.19 -28.92 -15.75
N GLY A 918 0.01 -29.19 -16.31
CA GLY A 918 -1.15 -28.29 -16.24
C GLY A 918 -0.91 -26.91 -16.86
N PRO A 919 -1.85 -25.96 -16.67
CA PRO A 919 -1.79 -24.64 -17.30
C PRO A 919 -0.79 -23.67 -16.63
N CYS A 920 -0.35 -23.94 -15.39
CA CYS A 920 0.39 -22.96 -14.58
C CYS A 920 1.60 -23.51 -13.83
N SER A 921 1.86 -24.82 -13.85
CA SER A 921 2.80 -25.49 -12.93
C SER A 921 4.14 -25.84 -13.60
N GLY A 922 5.21 -25.94 -12.80
CA GLY A 922 6.53 -26.44 -13.22
C GLY A 922 7.04 -27.48 -12.22
N LEU A 923 8.15 -28.19 -12.48
CA LEU A 923 8.67 -29.24 -11.57
C LEU A 923 9.00 -28.73 -10.15
N THR A 924 9.10 -27.41 -9.95
CA THR A 924 9.34 -26.77 -8.65
C THR A 924 8.06 -26.38 -7.91
N SER A 925 6.88 -26.66 -8.47
CA SER A 925 5.59 -26.34 -7.87
C SER A 925 5.11 -27.51 -6.99
N GLU A 926 4.59 -27.24 -5.80
CA GLU A 926 4.19 -28.26 -4.80
C GLU A 926 3.10 -29.22 -5.32
N ASP A 927 2.41 -28.85 -6.39
CA ASP A 927 1.34 -29.59 -7.06
C ASP A 927 1.83 -30.55 -8.18
N VAL A 928 3.14 -30.60 -8.46
CA VAL A 928 3.71 -31.44 -9.53
C VAL A 928 4.51 -32.62 -8.96
N ASP A 929 4.02 -33.83 -9.22
CA ASP A 929 4.74 -35.07 -8.88
C ASP A 929 5.84 -35.37 -9.92
N VAL A 930 7.10 -35.15 -9.52
CA VAL A 930 8.29 -35.40 -10.35
C VAL A 930 8.43 -36.89 -10.72
N GLU A 931 8.00 -37.82 -9.85
CA GLU A 931 8.05 -39.25 -10.16
C GLU A 931 6.99 -39.64 -11.20
N HIS A 932 5.83 -38.99 -11.21
CA HIS A 932 4.85 -39.16 -12.27
C HIS A 932 5.40 -38.73 -13.65
N LEU A 933 6.07 -37.58 -13.73
CA LEU A 933 6.69 -37.11 -14.99
C LEU A 933 7.85 -38.01 -15.44
N LYS A 934 8.66 -38.53 -14.50
CA LYS A 934 9.67 -39.56 -14.79
C LYS A 934 9.02 -40.82 -15.33
N GLN A 935 7.89 -41.25 -14.77
CA GLN A 935 7.19 -42.44 -15.22
C GLN A 935 6.68 -42.27 -16.64
N LEU A 936 6.06 -41.13 -16.98
CA LEU A 936 5.64 -40.83 -18.36
C LEU A 936 6.80 -40.93 -19.36
N MET A 937 7.97 -40.38 -19.01
CA MET A 937 9.17 -40.51 -19.85
C MET A 937 9.70 -41.96 -19.92
N ARG A 938 9.59 -42.75 -18.84
CA ARG A 938 10.02 -44.17 -18.84
C ARG A 938 9.10 -45.04 -19.70
N ASP A 939 7.79 -44.80 -19.62
CA ASP A 939 6.77 -45.57 -20.34
C ASP A 939 6.87 -45.40 -21.85
N TYR A 940 7.41 -44.27 -22.32
CA TYR A 940 7.73 -44.08 -23.71
C TYR A 940 9.01 -44.84 -24.12
N VAL A 941 8.85 -45.84 -25.00
CA VAL A 941 9.98 -46.53 -25.65
C VAL A 941 10.35 -45.77 -26.93
N SER A 942 11.61 -45.35 -27.04
CA SER A 942 12.08 -44.48 -28.12
C SER A 942 12.02 -45.16 -29.49
N ASP A 943 11.46 -44.44 -30.47
CA ASP A 943 11.45 -44.82 -31.88
C ASP A 943 11.95 -43.66 -32.74
N PRO A 944 13.08 -43.80 -33.48
CA PRO A 944 13.62 -42.73 -34.31
C PRO A 944 12.62 -42.13 -35.30
N VAL A 945 11.70 -42.92 -35.86
CA VAL A 945 10.73 -42.41 -36.85
C VAL A 945 9.82 -41.33 -36.26
N GLU A 946 9.53 -41.44 -34.96
CA GLU A 946 8.56 -40.59 -34.27
C GLU A 946 9.13 -39.19 -33.90
N TRP A 947 10.43 -39.12 -33.53
CA TRP A 947 11.07 -37.88 -33.05
C TRP A 947 12.12 -37.29 -33.99
N GLN A 948 12.55 -38.00 -35.04
CA GLN A 948 13.62 -37.55 -35.94
C GLN A 948 13.33 -36.19 -36.60
N LYS A 949 12.05 -35.84 -36.79
CA LYS A 949 11.64 -34.52 -37.29
C LYS A 949 12.12 -33.34 -36.43
N TYR A 950 12.42 -33.57 -35.15
CA TYR A 950 12.97 -32.55 -34.25
C TYR A 950 14.50 -32.64 -34.10
N ALA A 951 15.12 -33.74 -34.49
CA ALA A 951 16.52 -34.06 -34.17
C ALA A 951 17.52 -33.55 -35.23
N PHE A 952 17.70 -32.23 -35.32
CA PHE A 952 18.69 -31.64 -36.22
C PHE A 952 20.08 -31.58 -35.57
N GLY A 953 21.04 -32.35 -36.09
CA GLY A 953 22.45 -32.31 -35.66
C GLY A 953 23.33 -31.37 -36.50
N ASP A 954 24.46 -30.95 -35.93
CA ASP A 954 25.51 -30.18 -36.62
C ASP A 954 26.89 -30.61 -36.08
N ALA A 955 27.70 -31.25 -36.94
CA ALA A 955 29.00 -31.79 -36.57
C ALA A 955 30.02 -30.71 -36.14
N SER A 956 29.80 -29.44 -36.53
CA SER A 956 30.67 -28.32 -36.10
C SER A 956 30.50 -27.99 -34.61
N ARG A 957 29.33 -28.29 -34.02
CA ARG A 957 28.98 -27.99 -32.63
C ARG A 957 29.18 -29.19 -31.73
N GLY A 958 29.29 -28.96 -30.41
CA GLY A 958 29.31 -30.05 -29.43
C GLY A 958 27.96 -30.77 -29.35
N TYR A 959 26.88 -30.00 -29.40
CA TYR A 959 25.51 -30.48 -29.52
C TYR A 959 24.62 -29.36 -30.08
N THR A 960 23.43 -29.71 -30.57
CA THR A 960 22.39 -28.77 -30.99
C THR A 960 21.20 -28.84 -30.03
N ARG A 961 20.46 -27.73 -29.89
CA ARG A 961 19.27 -27.62 -29.04
C ARG A 961 18.05 -27.39 -29.93
N ASN A 962 17.14 -28.34 -30.00
CA ASN A 962 15.99 -28.27 -30.90
C ASN A 962 14.70 -28.20 -30.07
N LEU A 963 13.94 -27.13 -30.22
CA LEU A 963 12.72 -26.92 -29.44
C LEU A 963 11.58 -27.79 -30.00
N VAL A 964 11.00 -28.63 -29.13
CA VAL A 964 9.85 -29.48 -29.46
C VAL A 964 8.56 -28.77 -29.06
N ASP A 965 8.45 -28.32 -27.80
CA ASP A 965 7.27 -27.64 -27.27
C ASP A 965 7.66 -26.69 -26.11
N GLU A 966 6.98 -25.55 -25.99
CA GLU A 966 7.15 -24.57 -24.88
C GLU A 966 6.22 -24.85 -23.69
N GLY A 967 5.57 -26.01 -23.67
CA GLY A 967 4.62 -26.45 -22.66
C GLY A 967 3.55 -25.42 -22.37
N ASN A 968 3.49 -24.98 -21.11
CA ASN A 968 2.59 -23.95 -20.59
C ASN A 968 3.26 -22.56 -20.44
N GLY A 969 4.45 -22.36 -21.02
CA GLY A 969 5.25 -21.13 -20.89
C GLY A 969 6.17 -21.07 -19.65
N LYS A 970 6.06 -22.06 -18.75
CA LYS A 970 6.95 -22.30 -17.59
C LYS A 970 7.78 -23.58 -17.70
N SER A 971 7.77 -24.25 -18.85
CA SER A 971 8.58 -25.43 -19.15
C SER A 971 9.04 -25.41 -20.59
N ASN A 972 10.22 -25.93 -20.92
CA ASN A 972 10.59 -26.15 -22.32
C ASN A 972 11.02 -27.60 -22.53
N LEU A 973 10.46 -28.23 -23.55
CA LEU A 973 10.82 -29.58 -23.99
C LEU A 973 11.73 -29.49 -25.21
N LEU A 974 12.95 -30.04 -25.10
CA LEU A 974 14.01 -29.93 -26.10
C LEU A 974 14.52 -31.31 -26.50
N VAL A 975 14.82 -31.49 -27.78
CA VAL A 975 15.63 -32.61 -28.28
C VAL A 975 17.05 -32.10 -28.53
N LEU A 976 18.00 -32.66 -27.79
CA LEU A 976 19.42 -32.38 -27.94
C LEU A 976 20.07 -33.49 -28.77
N VAL A 977 20.83 -33.09 -29.79
CA VAL A 977 21.60 -34.01 -30.65
C VAL A 977 23.08 -33.79 -30.40
N TRP A 978 23.76 -34.83 -29.94
CA TRP A 978 25.13 -34.78 -29.43
C TRP A 978 26.10 -35.33 -30.46
N THR A 979 27.08 -34.52 -30.82
CA THR A 979 28.10 -34.88 -31.82
C THR A 979 29.04 -35.96 -31.26
N PRO A 980 29.41 -36.98 -32.05
CA PRO A 980 30.39 -38.00 -31.65
C PRO A 980 31.68 -37.39 -31.11
N GLY A 981 32.18 -37.91 -30.00
CA GLY A 981 33.43 -37.45 -29.37
C GLY A 981 33.40 -35.99 -28.90
N LYS A 982 32.22 -35.42 -28.64
CA LYS A 982 32.05 -34.06 -28.10
C LYS A 982 31.01 -34.05 -26.97
N GLY A 983 30.96 -32.95 -26.23
CA GLY A 983 30.02 -32.76 -25.14
C GLY A 983 29.86 -31.30 -24.75
N SER A 984 29.05 -31.06 -23.72
CA SER A 984 28.83 -29.73 -23.18
C SER A 984 30.08 -29.21 -22.43
N PRO A 985 30.22 -27.91 -22.23
CA PRO A 985 31.06 -27.41 -21.12
C PRO A 985 30.49 -27.89 -19.77
N ILE A 986 31.28 -27.76 -18.70
CA ILE A 986 30.78 -27.88 -17.33
C ILE A 986 29.87 -26.70 -17.08
N HIS A 987 28.60 -26.91 -16.73
CA HIS A 987 27.60 -25.85 -16.64
C HIS A 987 26.55 -26.09 -15.56
N ASP A 988 25.87 -25.00 -15.20
CA ASP A 988 24.64 -25.00 -14.40
C ASP A 988 23.38 -24.94 -15.28
N HIS A 989 22.22 -25.11 -14.66
CA HIS A 989 20.90 -25.03 -15.27
C HIS A 989 20.15 -23.74 -14.91
N GLY A 990 20.85 -22.71 -14.41
CA GLY A 990 20.23 -21.42 -14.07
C GLY A 990 19.09 -21.55 -13.06
N ASN A 991 19.25 -22.42 -12.06
CA ASN A 991 18.26 -22.77 -11.05
C ASN A 991 16.99 -23.45 -11.64
N ALA A 992 17.16 -24.25 -12.69
CA ALA A 992 16.11 -25.06 -13.29
C ALA A 992 16.32 -26.54 -13.01
N HIS A 993 15.21 -27.26 -12.91
CA HIS A 993 15.18 -28.72 -12.83
C HIS A 993 15.03 -29.30 -14.24
N CYS A 994 15.74 -30.39 -14.52
CA CYS A 994 15.73 -31.05 -15.81
C CYS A 994 15.47 -32.56 -15.67
N LEU A 995 14.52 -33.07 -16.46
CA LEU A 995 14.38 -34.49 -16.73
C LEU A 995 14.98 -34.79 -18.11
N MET A 996 15.97 -35.69 -18.14
CA MET A 996 16.65 -36.12 -19.35
C MET A 996 16.30 -37.58 -19.66
N LYS A 997 15.80 -37.88 -20.86
CA LYS A 997 15.68 -39.24 -21.40
C LYS A 997 16.63 -39.45 -22.57
N ILE A 998 17.34 -40.57 -22.60
CA ILE A 998 18.15 -40.95 -23.77
C ILE A 998 17.24 -41.58 -24.83
N LEU A 999 17.15 -40.94 -26.00
CA LEU A 999 16.36 -41.42 -27.13
C LEU A 999 17.17 -42.34 -28.05
N LYS A 1000 18.47 -42.06 -28.23
CA LYS A 1000 19.35 -42.88 -29.07
C LYS A 1000 20.79 -42.82 -28.59
N GLY A 1001 21.46 -43.96 -28.53
CA GLY A 1001 22.87 -44.06 -28.15
C GLY A 1001 23.08 -43.96 -26.63
N ASN A 1002 24.31 -43.62 -26.22
CA ASN A 1002 24.70 -43.53 -24.81
C ASN A 1002 25.35 -42.17 -24.52
N LEU A 1003 25.04 -41.57 -23.37
CA LEU A 1003 25.63 -40.30 -22.94
C LEU A 1003 26.27 -40.45 -21.56
N THR A 1004 27.47 -39.91 -21.40
CA THR A 1004 28.18 -39.90 -20.12
C THR A 1004 27.95 -38.56 -19.42
N GLU A 1005 27.40 -38.59 -18.22
CA GLU A 1005 27.24 -37.43 -17.34
C GLU A 1005 28.33 -37.47 -16.26
N THR A 1006 29.14 -36.42 -16.19
CA THR A 1006 30.12 -36.19 -15.13
C THR A 1006 29.65 -35.00 -14.28
N ARG A 1007 29.43 -35.22 -12.98
CA ARG A 1007 29.03 -34.19 -12.02
C ARG A 1007 30.23 -33.71 -11.20
N TYR A 1008 30.27 -32.42 -10.93
CA TYR A 1008 31.33 -31.75 -10.19
C TYR A 1008 30.73 -30.95 -9.02
N GLU A 1009 31.54 -30.76 -7.99
CA GLU A 1009 31.22 -29.91 -6.84
C GLU A 1009 31.18 -28.43 -7.26
N PHE A 1010 30.28 -27.65 -6.66
CA PHE A 1010 30.24 -26.20 -6.92
C PHE A 1010 31.52 -25.54 -6.39
N PRO A 1011 32.17 -24.63 -7.16
CA PRO A 1011 33.42 -24.02 -6.73
C PRO A 1011 33.20 -22.93 -5.68
N ASP A 1012 34.04 -22.91 -4.63
CA ASP A 1012 34.07 -21.86 -3.62
C ASP A 1012 34.49 -20.51 -4.25
N VAL A 1013 33.76 -19.44 -3.91
CA VAL A 1013 33.89 -18.12 -4.58
C VAL A 1013 35.25 -17.45 -4.34
N GLU A 1014 36.05 -17.92 -3.38
CA GLU A 1014 37.26 -17.24 -2.90
C GLU A 1014 38.59 -17.87 -3.33
N THR A 1015 38.62 -19.08 -3.90
CA THR A 1015 39.88 -19.75 -4.29
C THR A 1015 39.82 -20.44 -5.65
N GLU A 1016 40.75 -20.12 -6.57
CA GLU A 1016 40.90 -20.81 -7.86
C GLU A 1016 41.51 -22.21 -7.65
N LYS A 1017 40.70 -23.26 -7.84
CA LYS A 1017 41.09 -24.67 -7.69
C LYS A 1017 40.46 -25.51 -8.82
N PRO A 1018 41.07 -26.64 -9.20
CA PRO A 1018 40.48 -27.54 -10.18
C PRO A 1018 39.16 -28.13 -9.69
N MET A 1019 38.21 -28.26 -10.61
CA MET A 1019 36.86 -28.76 -10.33
C MET A 1019 36.91 -30.23 -9.89
N ARG A 1020 36.38 -30.53 -8.70
CA ARG A 1020 36.36 -31.89 -8.16
C ARG A 1020 35.17 -32.68 -8.71
N VAL A 1021 35.45 -33.85 -9.29
CA VAL A 1021 34.41 -34.79 -9.76
C VAL A 1021 33.72 -35.45 -8.56
N ILE A 1022 32.39 -35.37 -8.52
CA ILE A 1022 31.53 -36.06 -7.55
C ILE A 1022 31.16 -37.45 -8.07
N SER A 1023 30.75 -37.55 -9.33
CA SER A 1023 30.31 -38.80 -9.93
C SER A 1023 30.40 -38.77 -11.46
N GLU A 1024 30.56 -39.94 -12.06
CA GLU A 1024 30.51 -40.13 -13.51
C GLU A 1024 29.61 -41.33 -13.81
N ARG A 1025 28.61 -41.15 -14.67
CA ARG A 1025 27.63 -42.19 -15.01
C ARG A 1025 27.31 -42.18 -16.49
N VAL A 1026 27.28 -43.37 -17.09
CA VAL A 1026 26.84 -43.57 -18.48
C VAL A 1026 25.36 -43.92 -18.48
N HIS A 1027 24.54 -43.06 -19.10
CA HIS A 1027 23.12 -43.27 -19.32
C HIS A 1027 22.89 -43.96 -20.66
N LYS A 1028 22.17 -45.09 -20.63
CA LYS A 1028 21.88 -45.91 -21.82
C LYS A 1028 20.58 -45.49 -22.50
N GLU A 1029 20.38 -45.95 -23.73
CA GLU A 1029 19.13 -45.74 -24.46
C GLU A 1029 17.89 -46.15 -23.64
N ASN A 1030 16.84 -45.32 -23.72
CA ASN A 1030 15.60 -45.34 -22.94
C ASN A 1030 15.71 -45.01 -21.44
N GLU A 1031 16.91 -44.84 -20.89
CA GLU A 1031 17.09 -44.43 -19.49
C GLU A 1031 16.63 -42.98 -19.27
N VAL A 1032 16.07 -42.71 -18.09
CA VAL A 1032 15.62 -41.38 -17.65
C VAL A 1032 16.41 -40.96 -16.41
N ALA A 1033 17.01 -39.78 -16.47
CA ALA A 1033 17.80 -39.16 -15.42
C ALA A 1033 17.18 -37.83 -14.97
N TYR A 1034 17.46 -37.47 -13.72
CA TYR A 1034 17.06 -36.19 -13.14
C TYR A 1034 18.29 -35.37 -12.76
N MET A 1035 18.23 -34.09 -13.09
CA MET A 1035 19.31 -33.13 -12.99
C MET A 1035 18.78 -31.83 -12.38
N ALA A 1036 19.50 -31.30 -11.41
CA ALA A 1036 19.21 -30.02 -10.77
C ALA A 1036 20.52 -29.44 -10.23
N ASP A 1037 20.61 -28.11 -10.12
CA ASP A 1037 21.84 -27.44 -9.65
C ASP A 1037 22.18 -27.81 -8.21
N GLU A 1038 21.20 -28.18 -7.38
CA GLU A 1038 21.42 -28.68 -6.02
C GLU A 1038 22.27 -29.95 -5.97
N LEU A 1039 22.34 -30.71 -7.07
CA LEU A 1039 23.12 -31.94 -7.19
C LEU A 1039 24.57 -31.70 -7.68
N GLY A 1040 24.96 -30.45 -7.93
CA GLY A 1040 26.24 -30.07 -8.50
C GLY A 1040 26.16 -29.58 -9.96
N VAL A 1041 27.24 -28.98 -10.45
CA VAL A 1041 27.37 -28.62 -11.87
C VAL A 1041 27.81 -29.84 -12.67
N HIS A 1042 27.49 -29.91 -13.95
CA HIS A 1042 27.77 -31.13 -14.70
C HIS A 1042 28.20 -30.89 -16.15
N ARG A 1043 28.73 -31.94 -16.76
CA ARG A 1043 29.02 -32.04 -18.19
C ARG A 1043 28.38 -33.31 -18.72
N VAL A 1044 27.76 -33.21 -19.89
CA VAL A 1044 27.26 -34.38 -20.64
C VAL A 1044 28.09 -34.54 -21.91
N TRP A 1045 28.55 -35.76 -22.16
CA TRP A 1045 29.50 -36.08 -23.23
C TRP A 1045 29.08 -37.33 -24.02
N ASN A 1046 29.18 -37.27 -25.33
CA ASN A 1046 28.99 -38.41 -26.21
C ASN A 1046 30.35 -39.07 -26.51
N ALA A 1047 30.65 -40.18 -25.83
CA ALA A 1047 31.85 -40.97 -26.06
C ALA A 1047 31.73 -41.96 -27.23
N GLY A 1048 30.53 -42.08 -27.82
CA GLY A 1048 30.26 -43.02 -28.91
C GLY A 1048 30.73 -42.51 -30.27
N PRO A 1049 30.84 -43.41 -31.27
CA PRO A 1049 31.21 -43.08 -32.64
C PRO A 1049 30.07 -42.43 -33.45
N ASP A 1050 28.82 -42.58 -33.02
CA ASP A 1050 27.62 -42.09 -33.69
C ASP A 1050 26.93 -40.95 -32.91
N PHE A 1051 26.09 -40.17 -33.60
CA PHE A 1051 25.29 -39.13 -32.97
C PHE A 1051 24.33 -39.75 -31.93
N ALA A 1052 24.37 -39.21 -30.72
CA ALA A 1052 23.44 -39.57 -29.65
C ALA A 1052 22.33 -38.52 -29.55
N VAL A 1053 21.14 -38.93 -29.10
CA VAL A 1053 19.97 -38.05 -29.00
C VAL A 1053 19.33 -38.21 -27.63
N SER A 1054 18.96 -37.08 -27.02
CA SER A 1054 18.30 -37.04 -25.72
C SER A 1054 17.17 -36.03 -25.69
N LEU A 1055 16.09 -36.36 -24.99
CA LEU A 1055 14.96 -35.48 -24.67
C LEU A 1055 15.18 -34.80 -23.32
N HIS A 1056 14.99 -33.50 -23.23
CA HIS A 1056 15.18 -32.71 -22.02
C HIS A 1056 13.95 -31.87 -21.72
N LEU A 1057 13.37 -32.02 -20.53
CA LEU A 1057 12.29 -31.17 -20.03
C LEU A 1057 12.83 -30.26 -18.92
N TYR A 1058 12.94 -28.97 -19.22
CA TYR A 1058 13.43 -27.96 -18.28
C TYR A 1058 12.28 -27.18 -17.63
N THR A 1059 12.31 -27.03 -16.31
CA THR A 1059 11.39 -26.14 -15.59
C THR A 1059 12.06 -25.45 -14.39
N PRO A 1060 11.88 -24.13 -14.21
CA PRO A 1060 11.46 -23.16 -15.22
C PRO A 1060 12.51 -23.04 -16.36
N PRO A 1061 12.17 -22.51 -17.55
CA PRO A 1061 13.08 -22.43 -18.70
C PRO A 1061 14.12 -21.29 -18.58
N ASN A 1062 14.75 -21.17 -17.41
CA ASN A 1062 15.64 -20.07 -17.05
C ASN A 1062 16.87 -20.01 -17.96
N VAL A 1063 17.45 -21.16 -18.35
CA VAL A 1063 18.61 -21.19 -19.26
C VAL A 1063 18.28 -20.56 -20.62
N ALA A 1064 17.07 -20.74 -21.13
CA ALA A 1064 16.65 -20.18 -22.40
C ALA A 1064 16.40 -18.66 -22.34
N LYS A 1065 15.94 -18.15 -21.18
CA LYS A 1065 15.57 -16.73 -20.99
C LYS A 1065 16.69 -15.87 -20.38
N GLY A 1066 17.48 -16.43 -19.46
CA GLY A 1066 18.50 -15.75 -18.66
C GLY A 1066 19.94 -16.17 -18.96
N GLY A 1067 20.16 -17.36 -19.53
CA GLY A 1067 21.49 -17.94 -19.76
C GLY A 1067 21.90 -18.94 -18.67
N CYS A 1068 23.12 -19.47 -18.79
CA CYS A 1068 23.74 -20.35 -17.78
C CYS A 1068 25.19 -19.95 -17.53
N HIS A 1069 25.77 -20.40 -16.42
CA HIS A 1069 27.19 -20.30 -16.15
C HIS A 1069 27.92 -21.55 -16.66
N ILE A 1070 29.07 -21.32 -17.28
CA ILE A 1070 30.04 -22.37 -17.60
C ILE A 1070 31.26 -22.24 -16.70
N PHE A 1071 31.88 -23.36 -16.37
CA PHE A 1071 32.98 -23.45 -15.43
C PHE A 1071 34.22 -24.01 -16.12
N ASN A 1072 35.38 -23.40 -15.83
CA ASN A 1072 36.66 -23.92 -16.29
C ASN A 1072 37.08 -25.12 -15.42
N PRO A 1073 37.44 -26.28 -16.01
CA PRO A 1073 37.80 -27.48 -15.27
C PRO A 1073 39.05 -27.34 -14.39
N ASP A 1074 40.04 -26.54 -14.82
CA ASP A 1074 41.34 -26.44 -14.15
C ASP A 1074 41.35 -25.38 -13.04
N THR A 1075 40.54 -24.32 -13.20
CA THR A 1075 40.56 -23.15 -12.29
C THR A 1075 39.27 -22.93 -11.51
N GLY A 1076 38.18 -23.63 -11.87
CA GLY A 1076 36.85 -23.44 -11.27
C GLY A 1076 36.18 -22.10 -11.61
N LYS A 1077 36.82 -21.27 -12.45
CA LYS A 1077 36.35 -19.93 -12.78
C LYS A 1077 35.04 -19.97 -13.56
N ARG A 1078 34.06 -19.19 -13.09
CA ARG A 1078 32.72 -19.08 -13.69
C ARG A 1078 32.66 -18.02 -14.81
N PHE A 1079 31.98 -18.35 -15.91
CA PHE A 1079 31.67 -17.43 -17.01
C PHE A 1079 30.19 -17.51 -17.37
N HIS A 1080 29.48 -16.38 -17.40
CA HIS A 1080 28.06 -16.37 -17.73
C HIS A 1080 27.83 -16.27 -19.25
N VAL A 1081 27.13 -17.26 -19.81
CA VAL A 1081 26.72 -17.31 -21.23
C VAL A 1081 25.28 -16.81 -21.33
N LYS A 1082 25.10 -15.63 -21.94
CA LYS A 1082 23.78 -15.03 -22.15
C LYS A 1082 23.04 -15.74 -23.28
N ASN A 1083 21.75 -16.01 -23.10
CA ASN A 1083 20.82 -16.56 -24.09
C ASN A 1083 21.35 -17.78 -24.85
N CYS A 1084 21.14 -18.97 -24.29
CA CYS A 1084 21.40 -20.22 -25.01
C CYS A 1084 20.27 -20.51 -25.99
N GLY A 1085 20.33 -19.90 -27.18
CA GLY A 1085 19.32 -20.01 -28.23
C GLY A 1085 19.17 -21.43 -28.82
N TYR A 1086 18.07 -21.63 -29.56
CA TYR A 1086 17.78 -22.89 -30.25
C TYR A 1086 18.45 -22.94 -31.63
N TYR A 1087 18.65 -24.16 -32.12
CA TYR A 1087 19.12 -24.43 -33.48
C TYR A 1087 17.94 -24.61 -34.45
N SER A 1088 16.88 -25.27 -33.98
CA SER A 1088 15.60 -25.41 -34.66
C SER A 1088 14.44 -25.22 -33.66
N ALA A 1089 13.25 -24.91 -34.18
CA ALA A 1089 12.03 -24.85 -33.39
C ALA A 1089 10.89 -25.53 -34.14
N TYR A 1090 10.12 -26.36 -33.41
CA TYR A 1090 8.94 -27.08 -33.92
C TYR A 1090 9.21 -27.90 -35.19
N GLY A 1091 10.43 -28.42 -35.34
CA GLY A 1091 10.83 -29.22 -36.49
C GLY A 1091 11.38 -28.42 -37.68
N VAL A 1092 11.64 -27.11 -37.53
CA VAL A 1092 12.17 -26.24 -38.60
C VAL A 1092 13.45 -25.53 -38.16
N LYS A 1093 14.50 -25.53 -39.00
CA LYS A 1093 15.76 -24.83 -38.71
C LYS A 1093 15.56 -23.32 -38.68
N LEU A 1094 16.09 -22.65 -37.66
CA LEU A 1094 15.93 -21.18 -37.53
C LEU A 1094 16.65 -20.38 -38.62
N SER A 1095 17.67 -20.95 -39.27
CA SER A 1095 18.33 -20.32 -40.42
C SER A 1095 17.43 -20.23 -41.66
N GLU A 1096 16.46 -21.12 -41.81
CA GLU A 1096 15.51 -21.16 -42.94
C GLU A 1096 14.29 -20.26 -42.69
N MET A 1097 13.95 -19.98 -41.41
CA MET A 1097 12.93 -19.00 -41.01
C MET A 1097 13.32 -17.53 -41.27
N GLY A 1098 14.55 -17.26 -41.71
CA GLY A 1098 15.05 -15.91 -42.01
C GLY A 1098 14.65 -15.35 -43.39
N GLU A 1099 14.24 -16.21 -44.34
CA GLU A 1099 13.83 -15.81 -45.69
C GLU A 1099 12.32 -15.96 -45.96
N LEU A 1100 11.58 -16.68 -45.11
CA LEU A 1100 10.11 -16.66 -45.08
C LEU A 1100 9.63 -15.96 -43.80
N GLY A 1101 9.02 -14.78 -43.97
CA GLY A 1101 8.44 -14.02 -42.89
C GLY A 1101 7.53 -14.87 -42.00
N LYS A 1102 7.80 -14.82 -40.68
CA LYS A 1102 6.97 -15.28 -39.55
C LYS A 1102 5.70 -16.02 -39.97
N VAL A 1103 5.83 -17.34 -40.16
CA VAL A 1103 4.69 -18.23 -40.33
C VAL A 1103 3.93 -18.30 -39.01
N GLU A 1104 2.64 -17.96 -39.07
CA GLU A 1104 1.64 -18.17 -38.04
C GLU A 1104 1.60 -19.65 -37.60
N LYS A 1105 1.33 -19.90 -36.32
CA LYS A 1105 1.06 -21.24 -35.80
C LYS A 1105 -0.06 -21.90 -36.64
N PRO A 1106 0.05 -23.18 -37.05
CA PRO A 1106 -1.14 -23.94 -37.36
C PRO A 1106 -1.90 -24.19 -36.04
N GLU A 1107 -3.20 -23.94 -36.07
CA GLU A 1107 -4.15 -24.06 -34.94
C GLU A 1107 -4.20 -25.45 -34.31
#